data_AF-A0A484ZHD5-F1
#
_entry.id   AF-A0A484ZHD5-F1
#
_cell.length_a   1.000
_cell.length_b   1.000
_cell.length_c   1.000
_cell.angle_alpha   90.00
_cell.angle_beta   90.00
_cell.angle_gamma   90.00
#
_symmetry.space_group_name_H-M   'P 1'
#
loop_
_entity.id
_entity.type
_entity.pdbx_description
1 polymer ?
#
loop_
_entity_poly.entity_id
_entity_poly.type
_entity_poly.pdbx_seq_one_letter_code
_entity_poly.pdbx_strand_id
1 'polypeptide(L)'
;MKLLTSYERVTLNQSTALLMTVFTLSTIALPQMAHAACTDTGTGTYLCENTNTAGITISGTDIAVQTAPSFSVNESGTTDPALSLIGSGSISFTDIHASPLITSGAYSLKTLNDTSAPGLSTTTLIKTNGTVNNGIWVENRRGAESTILVNITGVLSGGANGNAAIYLAASAEGDSSITLSSGAISANTGIQSHNLSHRGMANTYMTLTDDINVDSTGVSINNSGYNGSSIVNFNSKNIIAESDGLNIHNSNNNGDVLTDIEVDGDIRINAGTGGNLNTFGSHGTSSLKFRANNIIGGNRGLSIENGGDNDTLTDIALMGDITASSGYGMMYNSRSNEADIKTYISLNNVMAMYGGISVDLGNRMGDVLFNLNVSGSIDTEMGYGMNMFNSVYWGDAKTSITLNNVTALSDGLYFNTNAIRGNVLFNLDVSGNIESENSAGLILYSNASNGNSVLSLKVHNIIAYYAGLYINNSGDSGQVVTTVTVTGDITANLDHGVITETTASLGDATAIINVNNARSTVKGVRMDTYANTGLSTTDLTVAGQISGAKGIVLKGSADNGSAIITADVNQVATDNNAVHISSYLFSGDTGLSTIDAITRGAIVSQQGYGIRIETNTAETYLTVAGLVHGGDGSAVGLYRLDDAQKSATLELQPGYVLEGTTQALVNESNYFDPNTATLDLPNSHLVLGGAGQAEFDLTRIDNRDEAITEGDSNRITGFGTLAKTGNSVWTLTGTNTADGPTDSFLSAYVDSGILVLDNATLGLTGSVARLTTTPALAAVETNTLTVADGAALSSIGSSTVIGNVTSAGALLLSNGYAGGNGTVTGDRLTIAGNYAGNGASIVLDTQLGNDSSATDRLVIQGDATGTTSVRVNNAGGTGAQTHAGITIIEVDGVSFDNAFLLKGDYVTTDGKPAVIGGAYAYTLQASGEEAGAGRDWFLSSELTPTAPSIGTIPEKPVIGGALRYQPGAPLYEQYPQILAALNTLPTLQQRVGNRYWSQDGLTELSLEGLDDAQWAWGRIEGNHQNADPAKSTSGSQRDIDLWKLQTGLDIPLYQSQEGSLLTGGVNFSYGKAMADIDSYVGSGSIDSSGYGIGTTLTWYGNDGVYLDGQLQTMWFDSGLSSDTLGQSLVSDNHGRGYASSIETGKRYALGAGCH
;
A
#
# COMPACT_ATOMS: atom_id res chain seq x y z
N MET A 1 7.07 -9.20 27.29
CA MET A 1 7.60 -9.76 28.56
C MET A 1 8.75 -8.87 29.02
N LYS A 2 8.72 -8.37 30.25
CA LYS A 2 9.66 -7.35 30.76
C LYS A 2 10.94 -8.05 31.26
N LEU A 3 12.10 -7.55 30.83
CA LEU A 3 13.43 -8.01 31.22
C LEU A 3 13.62 -8.10 32.74
N LEU A 4 14.31 -9.15 33.18
CA LEU A 4 14.96 -9.22 34.49
C LEU A 4 16.48 -9.33 34.27
N THR A 5 17.18 -8.25 34.57
CA THR A 5 18.60 -8.26 34.93
C THR A 5 18.74 -7.41 36.19
N SER A 6 19.24 -8.01 37.27
CA SER A 6 20.32 -7.50 38.11
C SER A 6 20.32 -8.23 39.46
N TYR A 7 21.38 -9.01 39.68
CA TYR A 7 22.19 -9.02 40.90
C TYR A 7 21.53 -8.39 42.15
N GLU A 8 21.18 -9.22 43.14
CA GLU A 8 21.34 -8.86 44.54
C GLU A 8 21.48 -10.11 45.42
N ARG A 9 22.48 -10.06 46.28
CA ARG A 9 22.85 -11.07 47.26
C ARG A 9 21.70 -11.34 48.23
N VAL A 10 21.46 -12.61 48.56
CA VAL A 10 20.88 -13.00 49.85
C VAL A 10 21.75 -14.09 50.47
N THR A 11 22.55 -13.65 51.44
CA THR A 11 23.08 -14.43 52.54
C THR A 11 21.96 -14.82 53.52
N LEU A 12 21.85 -16.11 53.85
CA LEU A 12 21.21 -16.69 55.04
C LEU A 12 21.69 -18.15 55.09
N ASN A 13 22.73 -18.55 55.82
CA ASN A 13 22.99 -18.53 57.26
C ASN A 13 21.89 -19.21 58.10
N GLN A 14 22.06 -20.54 58.30
CA GLN A 14 21.86 -21.32 59.53
C GLN A 14 21.93 -22.81 59.10
N SER A 15 22.89 -23.61 59.55
CA SER A 15 22.90 -24.12 60.92
C SER A 15 24.23 -24.79 61.28
N THR A 16 25.04 -24.07 62.03
CA THR A 16 25.96 -24.66 63.02
C THR A 16 25.15 -25.12 64.22
N ALA A 17 25.14 -26.43 64.54
CA ALA A 17 25.26 -27.01 65.89
C ALA A 17 24.76 -28.46 65.95
N LEU A 18 25.37 -29.21 66.88
CA LEU A 18 25.15 -30.59 67.35
C LEU A 18 25.84 -31.72 66.56
N LEU A 19 26.64 -32.60 67.17
CA LEU A 19 27.14 -32.68 68.55
C LEU A 19 28.31 -33.70 68.60
N MET A 20 29.19 -33.49 69.57
CA MET A 20 30.29 -34.36 69.97
C MET A 20 29.91 -35.82 70.31
N THR A 21 30.90 -36.70 70.12
CA THR A 21 31.28 -37.88 70.94
C THR A 21 30.32 -39.06 71.11
N VAL A 22 30.72 -40.21 70.56
CA VAL A 22 30.84 -41.48 71.32
C VAL A 22 32.16 -42.17 70.90
N PHE A 23 32.94 -42.60 71.89
CA PHE A 23 34.24 -43.26 71.80
C PHE A 23 34.06 -44.78 72.06
N THR A 24 34.97 -45.60 71.50
CA THR A 24 35.33 -47.01 71.84
C THR A 24 34.34 -48.12 71.43
N LEU A 25 34.71 -49.34 70.99
CA LEU A 25 35.99 -50.04 70.73
C LEU A 25 35.68 -51.28 69.84
N SER A 26 36.51 -51.62 68.86
CA SER A 26 37.12 -52.96 68.72
C SER A 26 38.04 -53.00 67.50
N THR A 27 39.32 -52.94 67.81
CA THR A 27 40.46 -53.10 66.94
C THR A 27 40.53 -54.53 66.39
N ILE A 28 40.55 -54.66 65.07
CA ILE A 28 41.40 -55.64 64.39
C ILE A 28 42.39 -54.81 63.58
N ALA A 29 43.51 -54.48 64.21
CA ALA A 29 44.65 -53.89 63.52
C ALA A 29 45.24 -54.96 62.59
N LEU A 30 45.10 -54.77 61.28
CA LEU A 30 46.00 -55.39 60.32
C LEU A 30 47.41 -54.82 60.55
N PRO A 31 48.47 -55.63 60.42
CA PRO A 31 49.83 -55.18 60.74
C PRO A 31 50.24 -54.05 59.78
N GLN A 32 50.59 -52.89 60.32
CA GLN A 32 51.19 -51.78 59.57
C GLN A 32 52.60 -52.19 59.12
N MET A 33 52.79 -52.31 57.80
CA MET A 33 54.12 -52.38 57.19
C MET A 33 54.71 -50.96 57.15
N ALA A 34 55.59 -50.65 58.09
CA ALA A 34 56.41 -49.44 58.04
C ALA A 34 57.34 -49.50 56.82
N HIS A 35 57.08 -48.64 55.84
CA HIS A 35 57.93 -48.46 54.66
C HIS A 35 59.03 -47.44 54.99
N ALA A 36 60.29 -47.74 54.68
CA ALA A 36 61.47 -46.99 55.13
C ALA A 36 61.52 -45.49 54.74
N ALA A 37 60.62 -45.03 53.85
CA ALA A 37 60.57 -43.68 53.29
C ALA A 37 59.46 -42.78 53.87
N CYS A 38 58.45 -43.36 54.53
CA CYS A 38 57.33 -42.64 55.11
C CYS A 38 57.06 -43.14 56.52
N THR A 39 57.28 -42.28 57.52
CA THR A 39 57.10 -42.62 58.94
C THR A 39 55.71 -42.24 59.41
N ASP A 40 55.01 -43.19 60.05
CA ASP A 40 53.75 -42.92 60.77
C ASP A 40 54.03 -42.06 62.00
N THR A 41 53.47 -40.86 62.05
CA THR A 41 53.58 -39.90 63.16
C THR A 41 52.49 -40.06 64.21
N GLY A 42 51.60 -41.04 64.05
CA GLY A 42 50.46 -41.35 64.93
C GLY A 42 49.11 -41.10 64.25
N THR A 43 48.10 -41.90 64.63
CA THR A 43 46.70 -41.79 64.17
C THR A 43 46.51 -41.86 62.64
N GLY A 44 47.33 -42.64 61.93
CA GLY A 44 47.20 -42.83 60.48
C GLY A 44 47.83 -41.71 59.63
N THR A 45 48.59 -40.80 60.25
CA THR A 45 49.32 -39.73 59.55
C THR A 45 50.75 -40.15 59.22
N TYR A 46 51.18 -40.01 57.98
CA TYR A 46 52.50 -40.37 57.46
C TYR A 46 53.24 -39.12 56.96
N LEU A 47 54.46 -38.91 57.45
CA LEU A 47 55.40 -37.93 56.90
C LEU A 47 56.37 -38.66 55.96
N CYS A 48 56.34 -38.30 54.68
CA CYS A 48 57.21 -38.88 53.65
C CYS A 48 58.39 -37.94 53.36
N GLU A 49 59.62 -38.49 53.37
CA GLU A 49 60.86 -37.73 53.25
C GLU A 49 61.85 -38.39 52.28
N ASN A 50 62.89 -37.64 51.88
CA ASN A 50 64.02 -38.09 51.05
C ASN A 50 63.66 -38.49 49.60
N THR A 51 64.71 -38.76 48.82
CA THR A 51 64.59 -39.28 47.46
C THR A 51 64.46 -40.79 47.46
N ASN A 52 63.43 -41.29 46.78
CA ASN A 52 63.09 -42.71 46.70
C ASN A 52 63.15 -43.19 45.26
N THR A 53 63.75 -44.35 45.03
CA THR A 53 63.86 -44.98 43.69
C THR A 53 62.95 -46.20 43.53
N ALA A 54 62.14 -46.49 44.55
CA ALA A 54 61.16 -47.57 44.59
C ALA A 54 59.77 -46.95 44.86
N GLY A 55 58.72 -47.45 44.20
CA GLY A 55 57.34 -47.07 44.48
C GLY A 55 56.95 -47.28 45.95
N ILE A 56 56.18 -46.35 46.52
CA ILE A 56 55.75 -46.38 47.92
C ILE A 56 54.29 -46.80 47.99
N THR A 57 53.97 -47.84 48.78
CA THR A 57 52.59 -48.23 49.07
C THR A 57 52.27 -48.05 50.55
N ILE A 58 51.25 -47.25 50.85
CA ILE A 58 50.73 -47.05 52.21
C ILE A 58 49.32 -47.65 52.26
N SER A 59 49.10 -48.54 53.22
CA SER A 59 47.79 -49.18 53.42
C SER A 59 47.30 -49.08 54.85
N GLY A 60 46.01 -48.79 55.03
CA GLY A 60 45.42 -48.62 56.35
C GLY A 60 44.04 -47.95 56.31
N THR A 61 43.52 -47.57 57.47
CA THR A 61 42.29 -46.78 57.61
C THR A 61 42.68 -45.35 58.00
N ASP A 62 41.97 -44.35 57.49
CA ASP A 62 42.19 -42.92 57.76
C ASP A 62 43.65 -42.46 57.49
N ILE A 63 44.13 -42.67 56.26
CA ILE A 63 45.50 -42.36 55.82
C ILE A 63 45.65 -40.85 55.57
N ALA A 64 46.62 -40.19 56.19
CA ALA A 64 46.97 -38.81 55.88
C ALA A 64 48.46 -38.64 55.57
N VAL A 65 48.82 -38.36 54.32
CA VAL A 65 50.21 -38.22 53.88
C VAL A 65 50.60 -36.75 53.71
N GLN A 66 51.72 -36.36 54.32
CA GLN A 66 52.37 -35.06 54.12
C GLN A 66 53.81 -35.25 53.64
N THR A 67 54.30 -34.36 52.79
CA THR A 67 55.67 -34.41 52.24
C THR A 67 56.61 -33.45 52.99
N ALA A 68 57.88 -33.81 53.13
CA ALA A 68 58.95 -32.90 53.54
C ALA A 68 59.66 -32.26 52.32
N PRO A 69 60.44 -31.17 52.49
CA PRO A 69 61.09 -30.46 51.37
C PRO A 69 62.02 -31.28 50.47
N SER A 70 62.54 -32.43 50.92
CA SER A 70 63.44 -33.30 50.15
C SER A 70 62.73 -34.51 49.51
N PHE A 71 61.42 -34.62 49.67
CA PHE A 71 60.66 -35.78 49.22
C PHE A 71 60.59 -35.87 47.70
N SER A 72 60.89 -37.04 47.15
CA SER A 72 60.70 -37.37 45.74
C SER A 72 60.57 -38.88 45.56
N VAL A 73 59.82 -39.30 44.54
CA VAL A 73 59.78 -40.69 44.10
C VAL A 73 60.07 -40.74 42.60
N ASN A 74 61.05 -41.55 42.21
CA ASN A 74 61.39 -41.84 40.83
C ASN A 74 61.44 -43.35 40.63
N GLU A 75 60.29 -43.94 40.33
CA GLU A 75 60.11 -45.37 40.12
C GLU A 75 60.42 -45.75 38.67
N SER A 76 61.48 -46.53 38.47
CA SER A 76 61.94 -46.92 37.12
C SER A 76 61.19 -48.09 36.50
N GLY A 77 60.38 -48.83 37.27
CA GLY A 77 59.55 -49.94 36.82
C GLY A 77 58.29 -49.52 36.08
N THR A 78 57.72 -50.46 35.33
CA THR A 78 56.54 -50.23 34.47
C THR A 78 55.23 -50.71 35.09
N THR A 79 55.25 -51.30 36.30
CA THR A 79 54.06 -51.92 36.92
C THR A 79 53.56 -51.18 38.15
N ASP A 80 54.45 -50.49 38.85
CA ASP A 80 54.16 -49.95 40.18
C ASP A 80 53.96 -48.42 40.15
N PRO A 81 52.93 -47.91 40.85
CA PRO A 81 52.78 -46.47 41.08
C PRO A 81 53.97 -45.87 41.83
N ALA A 82 54.26 -44.58 41.62
CA ALA A 82 55.25 -43.88 42.44
C ALA A 82 54.76 -43.75 43.89
N LEU A 83 53.49 -43.40 44.08
CA LEU A 83 52.82 -43.43 45.39
C LEU A 83 51.45 -44.09 45.26
N SER A 84 51.19 -45.11 46.09
CA SER A 84 49.93 -45.84 46.16
C SER A 84 49.35 -45.79 47.57
N LEU A 85 48.15 -45.21 47.72
CA LEU A 85 47.40 -45.16 48.99
C LEU A 85 46.20 -46.10 48.89
N ILE A 86 46.19 -47.20 49.67
CA ILE A 86 45.16 -48.23 49.58
C ILE A 86 44.52 -48.43 50.96
N GLY A 87 43.26 -48.03 51.12
CA GLY A 87 42.67 -47.99 52.45
C GLY A 87 41.16 -47.83 52.50
N SER A 88 40.68 -47.43 53.67
CA SER A 88 39.28 -47.12 53.95
C SER A 88 39.14 -45.84 54.79
N GLY A 89 37.98 -45.18 54.74
CA GLY A 89 37.70 -43.97 55.51
C GLY A 89 38.20 -42.69 54.83
N SER A 90 39.00 -41.89 55.52
CA SER A 90 39.57 -40.63 55.00
C SER A 90 41.01 -40.82 54.49
N ILE A 91 41.24 -40.76 53.18
CA ILE A 91 42.58 -40.76 52.56
C ILE A 91 42.96 -39.33 52.17
N SER A 92 44.16 -38.86 52.52
CA SER A 92 44.67 -37.57 52.05
C SER A 92 46.14 -37.61 51.66
N PHE A 93 46.50 -36.83 50.63
CA PHE A 93 47.86 -36.54 50.20
C PHE A 93 48.01 -35.02 50.05
N THR A 94 48.87 -34.40 50.87
CA THR A 94 49.17 -32.98 50.81
C THR A 94 50.65 -32.75 50.56
N ASP A 95 50.96 -32.20 49.40
CA ASP A 95 52.29 -31.78 49.00
C ASP A 95 52.30 -30.27 48.72
N ILE A 96 53.08 -29.56 49.50
CA ILE A 96 53.32 -28.11 49.37
C ILE A 96 54.76 -27.80 48.94
N HIS A 97 55.60 -28.83 48.77
CA HIS A 97 57.03 -28.70 48.54
C HIS A 97 57.44 -29.00 47.09
N ALA A 98 56.48 -29.09 46.18
CA ALA A 98 56.66 -29.38 44.76
C ALA A 98 57.37 -30.71 44.50
N SER A 99 56.99 -31.75 45.25
CA SER A 99 57.65 -33.06 45.22
C SER A 99 57.43 -33.77 43.87
N PRO A 100 58.48 -34.28 43.20
CA PRO A 100 58.34 -35.11 42.00
C PRO A 100 57.81 -36.51 42.32
N LEU A 101 56.75 -36.93 41.61
CA LEU A 101 56.21 -38.30 41.58
C LEU A 101 56.32 -38.85 40.15
N ILE A 102 57.41 -39.58 39.90
CA ILE A 102 57.81 -40.04 38.58
C ILE A 102 57.69 -41.58 38.49
N THR A 103 57.01 -42.09 37.48
CA THR A 103 56.99 -43.52 37.10
C THR A 103 56.88 -43.68 35.57
N SER A 104 57.21 -44.86 35.04
CA SER A 104 57.26 -45.13 33.59
C SER A 104 56.07 -45.95 33.04
N GLY A 105 55.21 -46.47 33.93
CA GLY A 105 54.23 -47.51 33.59
C GLY A 105 52.82 -47.32 34.13
N ALA A 106 52.71 -47.31 35.46
CA ALA A 106 51.46 -47.15 36.20
C ALA A 106 51.16 -45.67 36.49
N TYR A 107 49.99 -45.37 37.07
CA TYR A 107 49.70 -44.01 37.55
C TYR A 107 50.72 -43.53 38.58
N SER A 108 51.22 -42.30 38.46
CA SER A 108 52.21 -41.74 39.40
C SER A 108 51.65 -41.66 40.82
N LEU A 109 50.41 -41.20 40.96
CA LEU A 109 49.69 -41.23 42.23
C LEU A 109 48.43 -42.07 42.07
N LYS A 110 48.33 -43.14 42.86
CA LYS A 110 47.19 -44.06 42.86
C LYS A 110 46.54 -44.07 44.23
N THR A 111 45.23 -43.86 44.33
CA THR A 111 44.49 -43.99 45.58
C THR A 111 43.28 -44.90 45.39
N LEU A 112 43.17 -45.95 46.22
CA LEU A 112 41.99 -46.83 46.29
C LEU A 112 41.41 -46.75 47.71
N ASN A 113 40.24 -46.13 47.84
CA ASN A 113 39.49 -46.01 49.09
C ASN A 113 38.25 -46.91 49.02
N ASP A 114 38.33 -48.11 49.59
CA ASP A 114 37.24 -49.09 49.56
C ASP A 114 36.85 -49.46 51.00
N THR A 115 35.65 -49.07 51.40
CA THR A 115 35.17 -49.34 52.76
C THR A 115 34.71 -50.78 52.95
N SER A 116 34.32 -51.52 51.89
CA SER A 116 33.78 -52.90 51.85
C SER A 116 32.68 -53.29 52.87
N ALA A 117 32.47 -52.50 53.93
CA ALA A 117 31.52 -52.66 55.01
C ALA A 117 30.43 -51.56 54.89
N PRO A 118 29.14 -51.91 55.04
CA PRO A 118 28.05 -50.95 54.89
C PRO A 118 28.07 -49.90 56.00
N GLY A 119 27.93 -48.61 55.64
CA GLY A 119 27.69 -47.49 56.56
C GLY A 119 28.85 -46.52 56.81
N LEU A 120 30.04 -46.73 56.23
CA LEU A 120 31.19 -45.82 56.34
C LEU A 120 31.37 -44.97 55.08
N SER A 121 31.65 -43.68 55.22
CA SER A 121 31.92 -42.78 54.09
C SER A 121 33.36 -42.86 53.59
N THR A 122 33.55 -42.58 52.30
CA THR A 122 34.87 -42.55 51.64
C THR A 122 35.23 -41.11 51.28
N THR A 123 36.30 -40.57 51.86
CA THR A 123 36.80 -39.24 51.52
C THR A 123 38.23 -39.36 51.00
N THR A 124 38.51 -38.80 49.83
CA THR A 124 39.87 -38.74 49.27
C THR A 124 40.23 -37.30 48.93
N LEU A 125 41.28 -36.77 49.56
CA LEU A 125 41.78 -35.41 49.36
C LEU A 125 43.20 -35.43 48.79
N ILE A 126 43.40 -34.88 47.60
CA ILE A 126 44.72 -34.73 46.98
C ILE A 126 44.97 -33.24 46.79
N LYS A 127 46.07 -32.74 47.35
CA LYS A 127 46.57 -31.39 47.12
C LYS A 127 48.05 -31.48 46.79
N THR A 128 48.45 -31.08 45.58
CA THR A 128 49.86 -31.09 45.20
C THR A 128 50.24 -29.91 44.32
N ASN A 129 51.41 -29.33 44.59
CA ASN A 129 52.10 -28.39 43.69
C ASN A 129 53.32 -29.04 43.02
N GLY A 130 53.45 -30.37 43.10
CA GLY A 130 54.56 -31.16 42.57
C GLY A 130 54.42 -31.58 41.12
N THR A 131 55.43 -32.30 40.63
CA THR A 131 55.44 -32.82 39.25
C THR A 131 54.93 -34.26 39.24
N VAL A 132 53.87 -34.54 38.50
CA VAL A 132 53.25 -35.88 38.37
C VAL A 132 53.27 -36.28 36.90
N ASN A 133 54.13 -37.23 36.52
CA ASN A 133 54.46 -37.45 35.10
C ASN A 133 53.60 -38.51 34.36
N ASN A 134 52.91 -39.39 35.07
CA ASN A 134 52.09 -40.47 34.50
C ASN A 134 50.67 -40.48 35.10
N GLY A 135 50.15 -39.29 35.42
CA GLY A 135 48.78 -39.06 35.84
C GLY A 135 48.44 -39.47 37.28
N ILE A 136 47.20 -39.15 37.67
CA ILE A 136 46.61 -39.44 38.97
C ILE A 136 45.40 -40.35 38.77
N TRP A 137 45.30 -41.40 39.58
CA TRP A 137 44.15 -42.29 39.62
C TRP A 137 43.56 -42.32 41.02
N VAL A 138 42.29 -41.95 41.13
CA VAL A 138 41.53 -41.94 42.38
C VAL A 138 40.28 -42.79 42.22
N GLU A 139 40.10 -43.76 43.10
CA GLU A 139 38.89 -44.56 43.15
C GLU A 139 38.36 -44.70 44.58
N ASN A 140 37.14 -44.23 44.81
CA ASN A 140 36.36 -44.46 46.01
C ASN A 140 35.25 -45.49 45.73
N ARG A 141 35.23 -46.61 46.45
CA ARG A 141 34.26 -47.71 46.26
C ARG A 141 33.38 -47.92 47.48
N ARG A 142 32.06 -48.04 47.23
CA ARG A 142 31.06 -48.60 48.16
C ARG A 142 31.05 -47.98 49.56
N GLY A 143 31.10 -46.65 49.61
CA GLY A 143 30.88 -45.88 50.85
C GLY A 143 29.39 -45.55 51.08
N ALA A 144 29.03 -45.18 52.32
CA ALA A 144 27.75 -44.54 52.63
C ALA A 144 27.62 -43.21 51.89
N GLU A 145 28.66 -42.37 51.96
CA GLU A 145 28.86 -41.16 51.15
C GLU A 145 30.22 -41.25 50.45
N SER A 146 30.41 -40.56 49.33
CA SER A 146 31.72 -40.46 48.68
C SER A 146 32.11 -39.02 48.34
N THR A 147 33.35 -38.65 48.64
CA THR A 147 33.90 -37.34 48.29
C THR A 147 35.32 -37.49 47.77
N ILE A 148 35.57 -36.97 46.57
CA ILE A 148 36.90 -36.82 45.97
C ILE A 148 37.15 -35.32 45.80
N LEU A 149 38.23 -34.80 46.38
CA LEU A 149 38.70 -33.44 46.17
C LEU A 149 40.15 -33.46 45.71
N VAL A 150 40.42 -33.02 44.48
CA VAL A 150 41.75 -32.99 43.87
C VAL A 150 42.09 -31.55 43.49
N ASN A 151 43.21 -31.04 44.00
CA ASN A 151 43.74 -29.71 43.70
C ASN A 151 45.20 -29.83 43.27
N ILE A 152 45.47 -29.47 42.02
CA ILE A 152 46.77 -29.60 41.38
C ILE A 152 47.19 -28.21 40.89
N THR A 153 48.30 -27.71 41.43
CA THR A 153 48.91 -26.44 40.98
C THR A 153 50.30 -26.64 40.38
N GLY A 154 50.81 -27.87 40.41
CA GLY A 154 52.08 -28.27 39.81
C GLY A 154 51.92 -28.79 38.38
N VAL A 155 52.99 -29.37 37.85
CA VAL A 155 53.02 -29.93 36.48
C VAL A 155 52.39 -31.32 36.47
N LEU A 156 51.38 -31.50 35.62
CA LEU A 156 50.71 -32.78 35.42
C LEU A 156 50.83 -33.22 33.97
N SER A 157 51.34 -34.43 33.76
CA SER A 157 51.25 -35.13 32.47
C SER A 157 50.71 -36.54 32.65
N GLY A 158 49.97 -37.02 31.65
CA GLY A 158 49.66 -38.45 31.50
C GLY A 158 50.79 -39.14 30.77
N GLY A 159 51.08 -40.40 31.07
CA GLY A 159 52.22 -41.10 30.46
C GLY A 159 51.90 -41.71 29.10
N ALA A 160 52.96 -42.13 28.42
CA ALA A 160 52.95 -42.64 27.04
C ALA A 160 52.16 -43.95 26.83
N ASN A 161 51.61 -44.56 27.89
CA ASN A 161 50.91 -45.84 27.85
C ASN A 161 49.38 -45.71 27.68
N GLY A 162 48.88 -44.50 27.40
CA GLY A 162 47.44 -44.23 27.22
C GLY A 162 46.65 -43.99 28.51
N ASN A 163 47.32 -43.86 29.66
CA ASN A 163 46.67 -43.47 30.91
C ASN A 163 46.13 -42.04 30.80
N ALA A 164 44.98 -41.79 31.42
CA ALA A 164 44.47 -40.43 31.58
C ALA A 164 45.41 -39.60 32.47
N ALA A 165 45.55 -38.30 32.20
CA ALA A 165 46.24 -37.40 33.12
C ALA A 165 45.55 -37.43 34.50
N ILE A 166 44.22 -37.52 34.49
CA ILE A 166 43.40 -37.60 35.70
C ILE A 166 42.29 -38.62 35.48
N TYR A 167 42.26 -39.66 36.31
CA TYR A 167 41.17 -40.60 36.42
C TYR A 167 40.54 -40.49 37.81
N LEU A 168 39.25 -40.14 37.88
CA LEU A 168 38.48 -40.03 39.12
C LEU A 168 37.27 -40.96 39.04
N ALA A 169 37.08 -41.82 40.03
CA ALA A 169 35.92 -42.68 40.13
C ALA A 169 35.36 -42.66 41.55
N ALA A 170 34.11 -42.23 41.73
CA ALA A 170 33.42 -42.24 43.00
C ALA A 170 32.11 -43.05 42.88
N SER A 171 31.88 -43.93 43.85
CA SER A 171 30.64 -44.70 43.97
C SER A 171 30.17 -44.75 45.43
N ALA A 172 28.94 -44.28 45.67
CA ALA A 172 28.31 -44.25 47.00
C ALA A 172 26.89 -44.82 46.98
N GLU A 173 26.45 -45.35 48.12
CA GLU A 173 25.03 -45.64 48.36
C GLU A 173 24.21 -44.35 48.51
N GLY A 174 24.71 -43.37 49.26
CA GLY A 174 24.19 -42.00 49.44
C GLY A 174 24.80 -41.02 48.43
N ASP A 175 25.12 -39.80 48.82
CA ASP A 175 25.64 -38.76 47.93
C ASP A 175 27.10 -39.04 47.50
N SER A 176 27.43 -38.64 46.28
CA SER A 176 28.75 -38.77 45.70
C SER A 176 29.21 -37.47 45.04
N SER A 177 30.37 -36.97 45.43
CA SER A 177 30.92 -35.70 44.98
C SER A 177 32.35 -35.83 44.46
N ILE A 178 32.62 -35.26 43.29
CA ILE A 178 33.95 -35.12 42.71
C ILE A 178 34.22 -33.64 42.48
N THR A 179 35.33 -33.13 43.00
CA THR A 179 35.80 -31.77 42.74
C THR A 179 37.25 -31.79 42.27
N LEU A 180 37.52 -31.17 41.13
CA LEU A 180 38.84 -31.05 40.53
C LEU A 180 39.19 -29.58 40.26
N SER A 181 40.38 -29.16 40.69
CA SER A 181 41.02 -27.94 40.24
C SER A 181 42.42 -28.24 39.72
N SER A 182 42.73 -27.78 38.51
CA SER A 182 44.03 -28.02 37.86
C SER A 182 44.51 -26.81 37.05
N GLY A 183 45.82 -26.75 36.80
CA GLY A 183 46.42 -25.95 35.71
C GLY A 183 46.32 -26.66 34.36
N ALA A 184 47.29 -26.41 33.47
CA ALA A 184 47.36 -27.03 32.15
C ALA A 184 47.50 -28.56 32.22
N ILE A 185 46.91 -29.25 31.23
CA ILE A 185 47.02 -30.71 31.08
C ILE A 185 47.67 -31.03 29.73
N SER A 186 48.73 -31.82 29.76
CA SER A 186 49.36 -32.40 28.56
C SER A 186 49.51 -33.92 28.71
N ALA A 187 48.80 -34.69 27.89
CA ALA A 187 48.74 -36.14 28.04
C ALA A 187 48.27 -36.85 26.77
N ASN A 188 48.33 -38.18 26.72
CA ASN A 188 47.63 -38.92 25.67
C ASN A 188 46.09 -38.81 25.83
N THR A 189 45.57 -39.00 27.04
CA THR A 189 44.15 -38.81 27.40
C THR A 189 44.06 -37.80 28.54
N GLY A 190 43.09 -36.87 28.50
CA GLY A 190 43.01 -35.79 29.49
C GLY A 190 42.36 -36.23 30.80
N ILE A 191 41.07 -35.94 30.95
CA ILE A 191 40.30 -36.22 32.18
C ILE A 191 39.28 -37.32 31.92
N GLN A 192 39.23 -38.31 32.80
CA GLN A 192 38.16 -39.30 32.88
C GLN A 192 37.54 -39.28 34.27
N SER A 193 36.22 -39.07 34.35
CA SER A 193 35.48 -38.98 35.61
C SER A 193 34.24 -39.86 35.58
N HIS A 194 34.09 -40.70 36.59
CA HIS A 194 32.92 -41.56 36.81
C HIS A 194 32.37 -41.29 38.21
N ASN A 195 31.18 -40.71 38.30
CA ASN A 195 30.55 -40.39 39.56
C ASN A 195 29.16 -41.04 39.64
N LEU A 196 28.99 -41.98 40.57
CA LEU A 196 27.77 -42.76 40.71
C LEU A 196 27.22 -42.67 42.13
N SER A 197 25.97 -42.24 42.25
CA SER A 197 25.18 -42.36 43.47
C SER A 197 24.01 -43.31 43.27
N HIS A 198 23.86 -44.30 44.15
CA HIS A 198 22.78 -45.29 44.04
C HIS A 198 21.45 -44.81 44.65
N ARG A 199 21.44 -43.87 45.59
CA ARG A 199 20.22 -43.38 46.27
C ARG A 199 20.20 -41.88 46.55
N GLY A 200 21.25 -41.14 46.21
CA GLY A 200 21.41 -39.71 46.51
C GLY A 200 21.87 -38.92 45.29
N MET A 201 22.57 -37.81 45.56
CA MET A 201 23.07 -36.85 44.58
C MET A 201 24.39 -37.30 43.97
N ALA A 202 24.64 -36.94 42.71
CA ALA A 202 25.93 -37.11 42.05
C ALA A 202 26.41 -35.76 41.52
N ASN A 203 27.41 -35.16 42.15
CA ASN A 203 27.90 -33.83 41.78
C ASN A 203 29.37 -33.87 41.33
N THR A 204 29.67 -33.34 40.15
CA THR A 204 31.01 -33.21 39.59
C THR A 204 31.30 -31.75 39.26
N TYR A 205 32.29 -31.16 39.95
CA TYR A 205 32.74 -29.79 39.74
C TYR A 205 34.19 -29.80 39.26
N MET A 206 34.47 -29.20 38.11
CA MET A 206 35.81 -29.16 37.53
C MET A 206 36.15 -27.76 37.05
N THR A 207 37.32 -27.26 37.44
CA THR A 207 37.81 -25.95 37.01
C THR A 207 39.27 -26.03 36.63
N LEU A 208 39.55 -25.84 35.34
CA LEU A 208 40.88 -25.78 34.80
C LEU A 208 41.22 -24.35 34.42
N THR A 209 42.34 -23.87 34.94
CA THR A 209 42.77 -22.47 34.74
C THR A 209 43.59 -22.25 33.47
N ASP A 210 43.89 -23.31 32.72
CA ASP A 210 44.69 -23.25 31.50
C ASP A 210 44.28 -24.36 30.51
N ASP A 211 45.02 -24.51 29.42
CA ASP A 211 44.67 -25.35 28.28
C ASP A 211 44.75 -26.87 28.56
N ILE A 212 43.86 -27.63 27.92
CA ILE A 212 43.93 -29.10 27.79
C ILE A 212 44.46 -29.42 26.40
N ASN A 213 45.61 -30.08 26.31
CA ASN A 213 46.21 -30.50 25.03
C ASN A 213 46.54 -31.99 25.05
N VAL A 214 45.82 -32.79 24.26
CA VAL A 214 45.92 -34.25 24.31
C VAL A 214 45.84 -34.95 22.95
N ASP A 215 46.38 -36.17 22.87
CA ASP A 215 46.42 -36.96 21.61
C ASP A 215 45.18 -37.88 21.42
N SER A 216 44.18 -37.82 22.30
CA SER A 216 42.99 -38.70 22.29
C SER A 216 41.74 -37.93 22.73
N THR A 217 41.03 -38.36 23.78
CA THR A 217 39.88 -37.64 24.36
C THR A 217 40.34 -36.59 25.38
N GLY A 218 39.85 -35.36 25.22
CA GLY A 218 40.07 -34.24 26.14
C GLY A 218 39.46 -34.49 27.51
N VAL A 219 38.12 -34.51 27.57
CA VAL A 219 37.37 -34.67 28.82
C VAL A 219 36.21 -35.63 28.63
N SER A 220 36.15 -36.65 29.48
CA SER A 220 35.04 -37.59 29.57
C SER A 220 34.46 -37.59 30.99
N ILE A 221 33.20 -37.19 31.14
CA ILE A 221 32.50 -37.19 32.43
C ILE A 221 31.26 -38.05 32.31
N ASN A 222 31.15 -39.05 33.17
CA ASN A 222 29.94 -39.86 33.36
C ASN A 222 29.46 -39.66 34.79
N ASN A 223 28.35 -38.93 34.95
CA ASN A 223 27.80 -38.53 36.24
C ASN A 223 26.36 -39.04 36.32
N SER A 224 26.06 -39.90 37.29
CA SER A 224 24.75 -40.55 37.41
C SER A 224 24.27 -40.53 38.87
N GLY A 225 23.18 -39.79 39.09
CA GLY A 225 22.48 -39.71 40.37
C GLY A 225 21.20 -40.56 40.40
N TYR A 226 20.65 -40.73 41.60
CA TYR A 226 19.36 -41.40 41.76
C TYR A 226 18.29 -40.50 42.39
N ASN A 227 18.61 -39.71 43.43
CA ASN A 227 17.67 -38.77 44.06
C ASN A 227 18.31 -37.39 44.22
N GLY A 228 17.51 -36.33 44.33
CA GLY A 228 18.03 -34.97 44.52
C GLY A 228 18.54 -34.38 43.21
N SER A 229 19.78 -33.91 43.14
CA SER A 229 20.35 -33.32 41.91
C SER A 229 21.56 -34.10 41.39
N SER A 230 21.69 -34.14 40.07
CA SER A 230 22.89 -34.62 39.36
C SER A 230 23.55 -33.46 38.63
N ILE A 231 24.67 -32.95 39.14
CA ILE A 231 25.28 -31.71 38.67
C ILE A 231 26.62 -32.00 37.99
N VAL A 232 26.82 -31.47 36.79
CA VAL A 232 28.12 -31.35 36.13
C VAL A 232 28.39 -29.87 35.89
N ASN A 233 29.45 -29.35 36.49
CA ASN A 233 29.96 -28.02 36.20
C ASN A 233 31.42 -28.15 35.74
N PHE A 234 31.70 -27.72 34.51
CA PHE A 234 33.03 -27.83 33.93
C PHE A 234 33.45 -26.51 33.31
N ASN A 235 34.60 -25.98 33.75
CA ASN A 235 35.21 -24.77 33.21
C ASN A 235 36.63 -25.05 32.74
N SER A 236 36.99 -24.55 31.57
CA SER A 236 38.35 -24.62 31.03
C SER A 236 38.65 -23.45 30.09
N LYS A 237 39.93 -23.28 29.71
CA LYS A 237 40.35 -22.25 28.77
C LYS A 237 40.25 -22.72 27.32
N ASN A 238 41.16 -23.56 26.84
CA ASN A 238 41.08 -24.20 25.52
C ASN A 238 41.12 -25.72 25.63
N ILE A 239 40.54 -26.41 24.65
CA ILE A 239 40.61 -27.87 24.52
C ILE A 239 41.14 -28.22 23.13
N ILE A 240 42.26 -28.91 23.07
CA ILE A 240 42.86 -29.43 21.84
C ILE A 240 42.96 -30.96 22.01
N ALA A 241 42.32 -31.70 21.11
CA ALA A 241 42.30 -33.17 21.16
C ALA A 241 42.29 -33.79 19.75
N GLU A 242 42.75 -35.02 19.60
CA GLU A 242 42.70 -35.73 18.30
C GLU A 242 41.35 -36.46 18.08
N SER A 243 40.80 -37.10 19.14
CA SER A 243 39.56 -37.88 19.04
C SER A 243 38.33 -37.05 19.39
N ASP A 244 38.07 -36.78 20.66
CA ASP A 244 36.86 -36.06 21.09
C ASP A 244 37.22 -34.99 22.12
N GLY A 245 36.59 -33.82 22.03
CA GLY A 245 36.88 -32.70 22.93
C GLY A 245 36.22 -32.92 24.28
N LEU A 246 34.89 -32.86 24.27
CA LEU A 246 34.03 -33.10 25.43
C LEU A 246 33.12 -34.29 25.17
N ASN A 247 33.09 -35.25 26.09
CA ASN A 247 32.13 -36.34 26.10
C ASN A 247 31.46 -36.41 27.49
N ILE A 248 30.30 -35.78 27.62
CA ILE A 248 29.65 -35.54 28.90
C ILE A 248 28.32 -36.29 28.92
N HIS A 249 28.17 -37.20 29.87
CA HIS A 249 26.92 -37.86 30.19
C HIS A 249 26.52 -37.50 31.63
N ASN A 250 25.38 -36.86 31.79
CA ASN A 250 24.82 -36.50 33.09
C ASN A 250 23.38 -37.00 33.19
N SER A 251 23.10 -37.88 34.14
CA SER A 251 21.76 -38.45 34.30
C SER A 251 21.29 -38.48 35.75
N ASN A 252 19.98 -38.37 35.95
CA ASN A 252 19.36 -38.57 37.26
C ASN A 252 18.04 -39.32 37.13
N ASN A 253 17.88 -40.37 37.92
CA ASN A 253 16.67 -41.19 37.85
C ASN A 253 15.46 -40.55 38.56
N ASN A 254 15.67 -39.78 39.63
CA ASN A 254 14.57 -39.14 40.37
C ASN A 254 15.00 -37.78 40.95
N GLY A 255 15.08 -36.78 40.09
CA GLY A 255 15.34 -35.40 40.44
C GLY A 255 16.04 -34.64 39.32
N ASP A 256 16.54 -33.44 39.61
CA ASP A 256 17.04 -32.53 38.58
C ASP A 256 18.41 -32.92 38.04
N VAL A 257 18.67 -32.56 36.79
CA VAL A 257 19.96 -32.68 36.10
C VAL A 257 20.39 -31.28 35.67
N LEU A 258 21.59 -30.87 36.09
CA LEU A 258 22.18 -29.59 35.71
C LEU A 258 23.55 -29.82 35.09
N THR A 259 23.72 -29.42 33.84
CA THR A 259 25.01 -29.48 33.14
C THR A 259 25.38 -28.08 32.66
N ASP A 260 26.39 -27.49 33.27
CA ASP A 260 26.92 -26.17 32.92
C ASP A 260 28.38 -26.30 32.47
N ILE A 261 28.64 -25.93 31.23
CA ILE A 261 29.93 -26.07 30.58
C ILE A 261 30.34 -24.73 30.00
N GLU A 262 31.51 -24.23 30.42
CA GLU A 262 32.10 -23.00 29.94
C GLU A 262 33.54 -23.25 29.48
N VAL A 263 33.79 -23.05 28.19
CA VAL A 263 35.12 -23.05 27.60
C VAL A 263 35.42 -21.63 27.14
N ASP A 264 36.27 -20.91 27.88
CA ASP A 264 36.53 -19.48 27.61
C ASP A 264 37.11 -19.23 26.20
N GLY A 265 37.84 -20.22 25.69
CA GLY A 265 38.49 -20.23 24.38
C GLY A 265 37.88 -21.25 23.42
N ASP A 266 38.74 -21.87 22.63
CA ASP A 266 38.32 -22.72 21.52
C ASP A 266 38.41 -24.22 21.87
N ILE A 267 37.53 -24.99 21.23
CA ILE A 267 37.59 -26.45 21.19
C ILE A 267 38.05 -26.86 19.79
N ARG A 268 39.22 -27.49 19.67
CA ARG A 268 39.83 -27.91 18.39
C ARG A 268 40.09 -29.40 18.36
N ILE A 269 39.37 -30.10 17.48
CA ILE A 269 39.36 -31.55 17.35
C ILE A 269 39.65 -31.97 15.93
N ASN A 270 40.56 -32.93 15.75
CA ASN A 270 41.00 -33.36 14.42
C ASN A 270 40.03 -34.37 13.76
N ALA A 271 39.62 -35.44 14.47
CA ALA A 271 38.88 -36.55 13.85
C ALA A 271 37.44 -36.75 14.36
N GLY A 272 37.16 -36.56 15.66
CA GLY A 272 35.84 -36.85 16.24
C GLY A 272 35.01 -35.60 16.54
N THR A 273 34.34 -35.57 17.69
CA THR A 273 33.32 -34.56 18.00
C THR A 273 33.88 -33.46 18.89
N GLY A 274 33.58 -32.19 18.58
CA GLY A 274 33.89 -31.04 19.43
C GLY A 274 33.29 -31.17 20.83
N GLY A 275 31.98 -31.33 20.90
CA GLY A 275 31.26 -31.68 22.12
C GLY A 275 30.12 -32.67 21.91
N ASN A 276 30.13 -33.78 22.65
CA ASN A 276 29.05 -34.74 22.77
C ASN A 276 28.43 -34.60 24.17
N LEU A 277 27.26 -33.99 24.26
CA LEU A 277 26.60 -33.61 25.50
C LEU A 277 25.27 -34.35 25.63
N ASN A 278 25.19 -35.31 26.54
CA ASN A 278 23.99 -36.09 26.80
C ASN A 278 23.52 -35.86 28.25
N THR A 279 22.35 -35.25 28.39
CA THR A 279 21.76 -34.89 29.68
C THR A 279 20.36 -35.47 29.77
N PHE A 280 20.09 -36.28 30.81
CA PHE A 280 18.82 -36.99 30.93
C PHE A 280 18.28 -37.06 32.36
N GLY A 281 17.13 -36.41 32.62
CA GLY A 281 16.45 -36.45 33.91
C GLY A 281 15.08 -37.13 33.83
N SER A 282 14.89 -38.29 34.47
CA SER A 282 13.58 -38.96 34.41
C SER A 282 12.49 -38.13 35.11
N HIS A 283 12.52 -37.97 36.43
CA HIS A 283 11.41 -37.30 37.15
C HIS A 283 11.67 -35.81 37.50
N GLY A 284 12.77 -35.22 37.06
CA GLY A 284 13.14 -33.82 37.36
C GLY A 284 13.60 -33.07 36.12
N THR A 285 13.86 -31.78 36.28
CA THR A 285 14.20 -30.88 35.16
C THR A 285 15.58 -31.25 34.61
N SER A 286 15.72 -31.33 33.29
CA SER A 286 17.02 -31.48 32.63
C SER A 286 17.48 -30.17 32.00
N SER A 287 18.49 -29.55 32.61
CA SER A 287 19.03 -28.25 32.23
C SER A 287 20.45 -28.37 31.68
N LEU A 288 20.67 -27.86 30.46
CA LEU A 288 21.95 -27.83 29.76
C LEU A 288 22.31 -26.39 29.36
N LYS A 289 23.44 -25.91 29.86
CA LYS A 289 24.07 -24.66 29.46
C LYS A 289 25.45 -24.93 28.87
N PHE A 290 25.69 -24.38 27.68
CA PHE A 290 26.98 -24.52 26.99
C PHE A 290 27.46 -23.19 26.42
N ARG A 291 28.73 -22.87 26.68
CA ARG A 291 29.44 -21.67 26.18
C ARG A 291 30.81 -22.06 25.65
N ALA A 292 31.14 -21.58 24.46
CA ALA A 292 32.48 -21.67 23.89
C ALA A 292 32.73 -20.52 22.90
N ASN A 293 33.99 -20.29 22.52
CA ASN A 293 34.33 -19.36 21.43
C ASN A 293 34.16 -20.05 20.07
N ASN A 294 35.19 -20.72 19.55
CA ASN A 294 35.09 -21.53 18.32
C ASN A 294 35.05 -23.03 18.63
N ILE A 295 34.33 -23.78 17.80
CA ILE A 295 34.34 -25.24 17.80
C ILE A 295 34.78 -25.73 16.43
N ILE A 296 35.94 -26.35 16.38
CA ILE A 296 36.45 -27.03 15.18
C ILE A 296 36.38 -28.53 15.47
N GLY A 297 35.44 -29.22 14.85
CA GLY A 297 35.25 -30.66 14.94
C GLY A 297 35.75 -31.37 13.68
N GLY A 298 36.26 -32.58 13.85
CA GLY A 298 36.56 -33.47 12.73
C GLY A 298 35.27 -33.95 12.06
N ASN A 299 34.55 -34.82 12.76
CA ASN A 299 33.27 -35.40 12.32
C ASN A 299 32.07 -34.51 12.64
N ARG A 300 31.95 -34.03 13.88
CA ARG A 300 30.83 -33.16 14.30
C ARG A 300 31.35 -31.99 15.11
N GLY A 301 30.76 -30.81 14.91
CA GLY A 301 31.01 -29.67 15.80
C GLY A 301 30.41 -29.93 17.17
N LEU A 302 29.08 -29.93 17.24
CA LEU A 302 28.34 -30.14 18.49
C LEU A 302 27.22 -31.19 18.31
N SER A 303 27.14 -32.14 19.23
CA SER A 303 26.12 -33.19 19.28
C SER A 303 25.48 -33.16 20.66
N ILE A 304 24.20 -32.81 20.72
CA ILE A 304 23.47 -32.61 21.98
C ILE A 304 22.24 -33.50 22.00
N GLU A 305 22.03 -34.12 23.15
CA GLU A 305 20.82 -34.82 23.53
C GLU A 305 20.42 -34.34 24.94
N ASN A 306 19.35 -33.55 25.03
CA ASN A 306 18.80 -33.10 26.30
C ASN A 306 17.38 -33.62 26.47
N GLY A 307 17.18 -34.58 27.37
CA GLY A 307 15.90 -35.27 27.50
C GLY A 307 15.45 -35.49 28.94
N GLY A 308 14.21 -35.92 29.09
CA GLY A 308 13.68 -36.31 30.38
C GLY A 308 12.20 -36.65 30.35
N ASP A 309 11.63 -37.00 31.51
CA ASP A 309 10.16 -37.04 31.62
C ASP A 309 9.59 -35.64 31.98
N ASN A 310 10.37 -34.74 32.57
CA ASN A 310 9.95 -33.40 32.99
C ASN A 310 10.52 -32.28 32.08
N ASP A 311 10.59 -31.03 32.58
CA ASP A 311 11.04 -29.86 31.81
C ASP A 311 12.45 -30.07 31.24
N THR A 312 12.65 -29.70 29.98
CA THR A 312 13.98 -29.67 29.33
C THR A 312 14.35 -28.25 28.96
N LEU A 313 15.46 -27.77 29.51
CA LEU A 313 15.95 -26.40 29.32
C LEU A 313 17.33 -26.46 28.66
N THR A 314 17.47 -25.84 27.49
CA THR A 314 18.73 -25.77 26.76
C THR A 314 19.07 -24.31 26.44
N ASP A 315 20.27 -23.89 26.83
CA ASP A 315 20.82 -22.57 26.54
C ASP A 315 22.24 -22.71 25.98
N ILE A 316 22.41 -22.43 24.69
CA ILE A 316 23.67 -22.52 23.96
C ILE A 316 24.01 -21.16 23.39
N ALA A 317 25.22 -20.66 23.66
CA ALA A 317 25.71 -19.45 23.03
C ALA A 317 27.18 -19.61 22.68
N LEU A 318 27.50 -19.48 21.39
CA LEU A 318 28.86 -19.48 20.87
C LEU A 318 29.22 -18.09 20.36
N MET A 319 30.38 -17.60 20.77
CA MET A 319 30.89 -16.29 20.34
C MET A 319 31.57 -16.34 18.96
N GLY A 320 32.07 -17.52 18.58
CA GLY A 320 32.74 -17.79 17.32
C GLY A 320 32.03 -18.87 16.50
N ASP A 321 32.79 -19.50 15.61
CA ASP A 321 32.25 -20.33 14.55
C ASP A 321 32.21 -21.82 14.94
N ILE A 322 31.27 -22.54 14.34
CA ILE A 322 31.28 -24.00 14.29
C ILE A 322 31.84 -24.42 12.92
N THR A 323 32.88 -25.25 12.92
CA THR A 323 33.43 -25.88 11.73
C THR A 323 33.44 -27.40 11.91
N ALA A 324 32.86 -28.15 10.97
CA ALA A 324 32.90 -29.62 10.94
C ALA A 324 33.48 -30.12 9.61
N SER A 325 34.69 -30.70 9.66
CA SER A 325 35.46 -31.03 8.46
C SER A 325 34.91 -32.20 7.64
N SER A 326 34.15 -33.13 8.24
CA SER A 326 33.67 -34.33 7.56
C SER A 326 32.22 -34.73 7.85
N GLY A 327 31.47 -33.93 8.62
CA GLY A 327 30.10 -34.30 9.01
C GLY A 327 29.22 -33.10 9.33
N TYR A 328 28.57 -33.09 10.50
CA TYR A 328 27.54 -32.10 10.85
C TYR A 328 28.09 -30.95 11.69
N GLY A 329 27.66 -29.72 11.40
CA GLY A 329 27.95 -28.56 12.25
C GLY A 329 27.36 -28.75 13.64
N MET A 330 26.03 -28.82 13.72
CA MET A 330 25.30 -29.06 14.97
C MET A 330 24.20 -30.12 14.78
N MET A 331 24.11 -31.04 15.73
CA MET A 331 22.96 -31.91 15.93
C MET A 331 22.36 -31.66 17.31
N TYR A 332 21.09 -31.28 17.36
CA TYR A 332 20.37 -31.02 18.60
C TYR A 332 19.12 -31.88 18.69
N ASN A 333 19.03 -32.68 19.75
CA ASN A 333 17.89 -33.53 20.03
C ASN A 333 17.34 -33.19 21.42
N SER A 334 16.03 -32.99 21.52
CA SER A 334 15.38 -32.75 22.80
C SER A 334 14.07 -33.51 22.91
N ARG A 335 13.85 -34.20 24.03
CA ARG A 335 12.62 -34.97 24.27
C ARG A 335 12.08 -34.77 25.68
N SER A 336 10.78 -34.55 25.80
CA SER A 336 10.07 -34.55 27.10
C SER A 336 8.80 -35.40 27.03
N ASN A 337 8.42 -36.02 28.15
CA ASN A 337 7.22 -36.85 28.24
C ASN A 337 6.04 -36.16 28.96
N GLU A 338 6.30 -35.30 29.95
CA GLU A 338 5.28 -34.75 30.85
C GLU A 338 5.30 -33.21 30.96
N ALA A 339 6.32 -32.51 30.43
CA ALA A 339 6.45 -31.05 30.58
C ALA A 339 7.11 -30.32 29.38
N ASP A 340 7.56 -29.07 29.56
CA ASP A 340 7.94 -28.20 28.43
C ASP A 340 9.36 -28.47 27.90
N ILE A 341 9.59 -28.17 26.62
CA ILE A 341 10.92 -28.04 26.02
C ILE A 341 11.20 -26.55 25.76
N LYS A 342 12.24 -25.97 26.36
CA LYS A 342 12.63 -24.57 26.16
C LYS A 342 14.08 -24.50 25.69
N THR A 343 14.28 -24.05 24.46
CA THR A 343 15.59 -24.02 23.79
C THR A 343 15.92 -22.63 23.30
N TYR A 344 17.13 -22.17 23.61
CA TYR A 344 17.72 -20.93 23.10
C TYR A 344 19.12 -21.23 22.57
N ILE A 345 19.34 -21.01 21.28
CA ILE A 345 20.63 -21.23 20.61
C ILE A 345 21.05 -19.97 19.87
N SER A 346 22.25 -19.48 20.15
CA SER A 346 22.89 -18.36 19.44
C SER A 346 24.23 -18.81 18.87
N LEU A 347 24.37 -18.74 17.54
CA LEU A 347 25.56 -19.15 16.79
C LEU A 347 26.05 -18.00 15.89
N ASN A 348 27.33 -18.04 15.52
CA ASN A 348 27.89 -17.14 14.52
C ASN A 348 27.84 -17.76 13.12
N ASN A 349 28.94 -18.33 12.61
CA ASN A 349 28.95 -19.10 11.37
C ASN A 349 28.91 -20.61 11.65
N VAL A 350 28.30 -21.38 10.75
CA VAL A 350 28.28 -22.84 10.77
C VAL A 350 28.77 -23.34 9.42
N MET A 351 29.99 -23.88 9.38
CA MET A 351 30.59 -24.50 8.21
C MET A 351 30.63 -26.02 8.41
N ALA A 352 30.06 -26.79 7.49
CA ALA A 352 30.01 -28.25 7.63
C ALA A 352 30.08 -28.99 6.29
N MET A 353 30.78 -30.13 6.25
CA MET A 353 30.84 -30.92 5.01
C MET A 353 29.48 -31.55 4.65
N TYR A 354 28.75 -32.14 5.60
CA TYR A 354 27.54 -32.93 5.29
C TYR A 354 26.23 -32.21 5.63
N GLY A 355 26.11 -31.53 6.76
CA GLY A 355 24.87 -30.80 7.10
C GLY A 355 25.11 -29.73 8.15
N GLY A 356 24.47 -28.58 8.01
CA GLY A 356 24.74 -27.42 8.86
C GLY A 356 24.17 -27.63 10.25
N ILE A 357 22.84 -27.55 10.37
CA ILE A 357 22.14 -27.69 11.64
C ILE A 357 21.00 -28.71 11.50
N SER A 358 21.00 -29.73 12.35
CA SER A 358 19.93 -30.73 12.47
C SER A 358 19.24 -30.61 13.83
N VAL A 359 17.91 -30.51 13.83
CA VAL A 359 17.10 -30.38 15.05
C VAL A 359 16.01 -31.45 15.07
N ASP A 360 15.92 -32.23 16.15
CA ASP A 360 14.83 -33.18 16.43
C ASP A 360 14.21 -32.88 17.80
N LEU A 361 12.96 -32.42 17.80
CA LEU A 361 12.19 -32.09 19.00
C LEU A 361 10.97 -32.99 19.09
N GLY A 362 10.85 -33.71 20.20
CA GLY A 362 9.71 -34.57 20.46
C GLY A 362 9.13 -34.31 21.85
N ASN A 363 7.92 -33.79 21.93
CA ASN A 363 7.23 -33.63 23.21
C ASN A 363 5.91 -34.39 23.25
N ARG A 364 5.70 -35.17 24.32
CA ARG A 364 4.46 -35.91 24.51
C ARG A 364 3.40 -35.08 25.25
N MET A 365 3.79 -34.28 26.23
CA MET A 365 2.90 -33.38 26.98
C MET A 365 3.69 -32.12 27.38
N GLY A 366 3.14 -30.93 27.13
CA GLY A 366 3.79 -29.63 27.38
C GLY A 366 4.09 -28.85 26.09
N ASP A 367 4.50 -27.59 26.24
CA ASP A 367 4.83 -26.72 25.12
C ASP A 367 6.28 -26.93 24.65
N VAL A 368 6.53 -26.76 23.35
CA VAL A 368 7.87 -26.62 22.78
C VAL A 368 8.10 -25.15 22.41
N LEU A 369 9.13 -24.55 22.99
CA LEU A 369 9.64 -23.22 22.65
C LEU A 369 11.06 -23.35 22.11
N PHE A 370 11.24 -23.24 20.80
CA PHE A 370 12.55 -23.32 20.14
C PHE A 370 12.93 -21.96 19.53
N ASN A 371 14.06 -21.42 19.96
CA ASN A 371 14.62 -20.17 19.43
C ASN A 371 16.05 -20.42 18.92
N LEU A 372 16.27 -20.14 17.65
CA LEU A 372 17.59 -20.20 17.02
C LEU A 372 17.91 -18.85 16.37
N ASN A 373 19.11 -18.33 16.67
CA ASN A 373 19.68 -17.17 16.01
C ASN A 373 21.07 -17.53 15.46
N VAL A 374 21.24 -17.41 14.15
CA VAL A 374 22.53 -17.56 13.47
C VAL A 374 22.86 -16.21 12.82
N SER A 375 23.82 -15.48 13.41
CA SER A 375 24.17 -14.13 12.94
C SER A 375 25.02 -14.12 11.67
N GLY A 376 25.80 -15.19 11.46
CA GLY A 376 26.65 -15.43 10.30
C GLY A 376 25.99 -16.35 9.27
N SER A 377 26.80 -17.02 8.45
CA SER A 377 26.32 -17.96 7.42
C SER A 377 26.20 -19.40 7.93
N ILE A 378 25.32 -20.17 7.29
CA ILE A 378 25.33 -21.63 7.31
C ILE A 378 25.79 -22.09 5.94
N ASP A 379 26.99 -22.66 5.85
CA ASP A 379 27.59 -23.10 4.60
C ASP A 379 27.87 -24.61 4.63
N THR A 380 27.34 -25.34 3.64
CA THR A 380 27.46 -26.79 3.58
C THR A 380 27.88 -27.31 2.21
N GLU A 381 28.81 -28.26 2.18
CA GLU A 381 29.40 -28.75 0.92
C GLU A 381 28.61 -29.90 0.27
N MET A 382 27.92 -30.76 1.05
CA MET A 382 27.31 -31.99 0.53
C MET A 382 25.85 -32.26 0.91
N GLY A 383 25.23 -31.49 1.81
CA GLY A 383 23.85 -31.75 2.24
C GLY A 383 23.04 -30.50 2.49
N TYR A 384 22.22 -30.52 3.53
CA TYR A 384 21.26 -29.44 3.82
C TYR A 384 21.87 -28.34 4.67
N GLY A 385 21.40 -27.10 4.48
CA GLY A 385 21.75 -25.99 5.36
C GLY A 385 21.18 -26.21 6.77
N MET A 386 19.85 -26.28 6.87
CA MET A 386 19.17 -26.62 8.13
C MET A 386 18.02 -27.60 7.90
N ASN A 387 17.90 -28.58 8.79
CA ASN A 387 16.80 -29.53 8.84
C ASN A 387 16.21 -29.58 10.27
N MET A 388 14.90 -29.45 10.40
CA MET A 388 14.21 -29.51 11.68
C MET A 388 12.95 -30.37 11.63
N PHE A 389 12.83 -31.25 12.62
CA PHE A 389 11.60 -31.97 12.94
C PHE A 389 11.14 -31.55 14.34
N ASN A 390 9.89 -31.10 14.44
CA ASN A 390 9.26 -30.74 15.71
C ASN A 390 7.89 -31.41 15.80
N SER A 391 7.72 -32.29 16.78
CA SER A 391 6.50 -33.07 16.99
C SER A 391 6.02 -32.90 18.42
N VAL A 392 4.83 -32.32 18.58
CA VAL A 392 4.18 -32.10 19.87
C VAL A 392 2.86 -32.86 19.92
N TYR A 393 2.69 -33.75 20.90
CA TYR A 393 1.46 -34.52 21.03
C TYR A 393 0.37 -33.75 21.80
N TRP A 394 0.66 -33.22 22.99
CA TRP A 394 -0.21 -32.32 23.77
C TRP A 394 0.56 -31.05 24.14
N GLY A 395 0.10 -29.88 23.69
CA GLY A 395 0.76 -28.58 23.90
C GLY A 395 1.08 -27.86 22.59
N ASP A 396 1.59 -26.63 22.69
CA ASP A 396 1.90 -25.78 21.54
C ASP A 396 3.33 -26.01 21.02
N ALA A 397 3.51 -25.97 19.70
CA ALA A 397 4.81 -25.94 19.02
C ALA A 397 5.15 -24.49 18.58
N LYS A 398 5.96 -23.79 19.37
CA LYS A 398 6.40 -22.40 19.14
C LYS A 398 7.86 -22.37 18.67
N THR A 399 8.08 -22.03 17.41
CA THR A 399 9.41 -21.98 16.78
C THR A 399 9.70 -20.58 16.26
N SER A 400 10.88 -20.05 16.58
CA SER A 400 11.40 -18.79 16.04
C SER A 400 12.83 -18.97 15.56
N ILE A 401 13.07 -18.75 14.27
CA ILE A 401 14.37 -18.92 13.64
C ILE A 401 14.77 -17.62 12.92
N THR A 402 15.97 -17.13 13.22
CA THR A 402 16.57 -15.97 12.54
C THR A 402 17.90 -16.39 11.93
N LEU A 403 18.04 -16.22 10.61
CA LEU A 403 19.22 -16.58 9.84
C LEU A 403 19.70 -15.39 8.98
N ASN A 404 20.95 -15.45 8.56
CA ASN A 404 21.52 -14.49 7.60
C ASN A 404 21.63 -15.13 6.21
N ASN A 405 22.75 -15.81 5.90
CA ASN A 405 22.93 -16.52 4.62
C ASN A 405 22.94 -18.03 4.84
N VAL A 406 22.37 -18.77 3.90
CA VAL A 406 22.36 -20.23 3.89
C VAL A 406 22.80 -20.70 2.52
N THR A 407 23.90 -21.44 2.46
CA THR A 407 24.42 -22.08 1.24
C THR A 407 24.46 -23.58 1.42
N ALA A 408 23.81 -24.33 0.53
CA ALA A 408 23.73 -25.78 0.64
C ALA A 408 23.76 -26.49 -0.71
N LEU A 409 24.36 -27.68 -0.75
CA LEU A 409 24.32 -28.54 -1.93
C LEU A 409 22.92 -29.12 -2.15
N SER A 410 22.26 -29.57 -1.08
CA SER A 410 20.89 -30.11 -1.09
C SER A 410 19.89 -29.01 -0.69
N ASP A 411 18.81 -29.34 0.02
CA ASP A 411 17.82 -28.36 0.49
C ASP A 411 18.50 -27.25 1.32
N GLY A 412 18.20 -25.99 0.99
CA GLY A 412 18.67 -24.87 1.81
C GLY A 412 18.11 -24.97 3.22
N LEU A 413 16.78 -24.98 3.31
CA LEU A 413 16.04 -25.08 4.56
C LEU A 413 14.90 -26.09 4.45
N TYR A 414 14.86 -27.05 5.37
CA TYR A 414 13.78 -28.03 5.50
C TYR A 414 13.20 -28.01 6.91
N PHE A 415 11.91 -27.74 7.02
CA PHE A 415 11.21 -27.68 8.30
C PHE A 415 9.96 -28.55 8.29
N ASN A 416 9.74 -29.32 9.35
CA ASN A 416 8.54 -30.09 9.57
C ASN A 416 8.09 -29.93 11.02
N THR A 417 6.95 -29.26 11.22
CA THR A 417 6.43 -28.93 12.56
C THR A 417 4.98 -29.37 12.72
N ASN A 418 4.70 -30.22 13.72
CA ASN A 418 3.36 -30.77 13.92
C ASN A 418 2.93 -30.67 15.39
N ALA A 419 1.67 -30.34 15.61
CA ALA A 419 1.01 -30.38 16.91
C ALA A 419 -0.30 -31.18 16.82
N ILE A 420 -0.42 -32.27 17.59
CA ILE A 420 -1.64 -33.10 17.57
C ILE A 420 -2.74 -32.47 18.43
N ARG A 421 -2.43 -32.01 19.65
CA ARG A 421 -3.35 -31.27 20.53
C ARG A 421 -2.76 -29.98 21.05
N GLY A 422 -2.64 -29.01 20.16
CA GLY A 422 -2.24 -27.65 20.46
C GLY A 422 -2.00 -26.89 19.17
N ASN A 423 -1.41 -25.70 19.29
CA ASN A 423 -1.19 -24.81 18.16
C ASN A 423 0.24 -24.97 17.60
N VAL A 424 0.41 -24.72 16.31
CA VAL A 424 1.72 -24.47 15.71
C VAL A 424 1.86 -22.96 15.48
N LEU A 425 2.95 -22.38 15.98
CA LEU A 425 3.39 -21.03 15.66
C LEU A 425 4.83 -21.10 15.17
N PHE A 426 5.05 -20.87 13.88
CA PHE A 426 6.37 -20.93 13.26
C PHE A 426 6.74 -19.59 12.63
N ASN A 427 7.83 -18.99 13.11
CA ASN A 427 8.38 -17.74 12.59
C ASN A 427 9.77 -17.98 12.01
N LEU A 428 9.99 -17.51 10.79
CA LEU A 428 11.29 -17.52 10.13
C LEU A 428 11.61 -16.13 9.57
N ASP A 429 12.79 -15.62 9.91
CA ASP A 429 13.36 -14.40 9.31
C ASP A 429 14.74 -14.72 8.74
N VAL A 430 14.87 -14.68 7.40
CA VAL A 430 16.14 -14.83 6.70
C VAL A 430 16.49 -13.51 6.02
N SER A 431 17.49 -12.83 6.58
CA SER A 431 17.88 -11.48 6.15
C SER A 431 18.77 -11.46 4.90
N GLY A 432 19.48 -12.56 4.62
CA GLY A 432 20.35 -12.75 3.46
C GLY A 432 19.78 -13.75 2.45
N ASN A 433 20.67 -14.41 1.71
CA ASN A 433 20.30 -15.34 0.65
C ASN A 433 20.11 -16.76 1.17
N ILE A 434 19.17 -17.49 0.55
CA ILE A 434 19.08 -18.95 0.63
C ILE A 434 19.49 -19.51 -0.73
N GLU A 435 20.60 -20.23 -0.79
CA GLU A 435 21.18 -20.80 -1.99
C GLU A 435 21.24 -22.33 -1.89
N SER A 436 20.57 -23.02 -2.82
CA SER A 436 20.54 -24.49 -2.93
C SER A 436 20.99 -24.94 -4.32
N GLU A 437 22.07 -25.72 -4.39
CA GLU A 437 22.68 -26.10 -5.67
C GLU A 437 21.99 -27.25 -6.41
N ASN A 438 21.34 -28.19 -5.71
CA ASN A 438 20.72 -29.37 -6.34
C ASN A 438 19.26 -29.62 -5.93
N SER A 439 18.70 -28.86 -4.98
CA SER A 439 17.37 -29.14 -4.43
C SER A 439 16.54 -27.85 -4.26
N ALA A 440 15.63 -27.84 -3.29
CA ALA A 440 14.78 -26.69 -3.02
C ALA A 440 15.45 -25.64 -2.12
N GLY A 441 15.08 -24.39 -2.30
CA GLY A 441 15.54 -23.30 -1.43
C GLY A 441 14.95 -23.46 -0.04
N LEU A 442 13.61 -23.47 0.06
CA LEU A 442 12.89 -23.66 1.31
C LEU A 442 11.70 -24.62 1.16
N ILE A 443 11.66 -25.63 2.02
CA ILE A 443 10.54 -26.57 2.19
C ILE A 443 10.04 -26.47 3.62
N LEU A 444 8.74 -26.24 3.79
CA LEU A 444 8.12 -26.18 5.10
C LEU A 444 6.78 -26.92 5.16
N TYR A 445 6.72 -27.91 6.04
CA TYR A 445 5.52 -28.67 6.37
C TYR A 445 5.02 -28.29 7.76
N SER A 446 3.72 -28.00 7.87
CA SER A 446 3.07 -27.71 9.14
C SER A 446 1.70 -28.39 9.25
N ASN A 447 1.39 -28.93 10.43
CA ASN A 447 0.09 -29.52 10.75
C ASN A 447 -0.31 -29.22 12.20
N ALA A 448 -1.52 -28.70 12.42
CA ALA A 448 -2.16 -28.68 13.74
C ALA A 448 -3.50 -29.46 13.73
N SER A 449 -3.53 -30.68 14.26
CA SER A 449 -4.77 -31.48 14.27
C SER A 449 -5.84 -30.82 15.16
N ASN A 450 -5.54 -30.58 16.44
CA ASN A 450 -6.47 -29.94 17.37
C ASN A 450 -5.96 -28.56 17.83
N GLY A 451 -5.90 -27.59 16.92
CA GLY A 451 -5.49 -26.22 17.20
C GLY A 451 -5.30 -25.39 15.93
N ASN A 452 -4.69 -24.22 16.06
CA ASN A 452 -4.35 -23.34 14.94
C ASN A 452 -2.95 -23.67 14.40
N SER A 453 -2.73 -23.52 13.09
CA SER A 453 -1.42 -23.63 12.46
C SER A 453 -1.04 -22.33 11.76
N VAL A 454 -0.13 -21.56 12.37
CA VAL A 454 0.23 -20.21 11.94
C VAL A 454 1.70 -20.15 11.54
N LEU A 455 1.94 -19.75 10.29
CA LEU A 455 3.25 -19.59 9.68
C LEU A 455 3.50 -18.13 9.29
N SER A 456 4.64 -17.59 9.70
CA SER A 456 5.10 -16.25 9.33
C SER A 456 6.53 -16.29 8.84
N LEU A 457 6.72 -16.15 7.53
CA LEU A 457 8.02 -16.21 6.87
C LEU A 457 8.36 -14.86 6.24
N LYS A 458 9.55 -14.36 6.56
CA LYS A 458 10.17 -13.22 5.89
C LYS A 458 11.53 -13.66 5.35
N VAL A 459 11.70 -13.58 4.05
CA VAL A 459 12.93 -14.01 3.37
C VAL A 459 13.36 -12.96 2.35
N HIS A 460 14.66 -12.88 2.07
CA HIS A 460 15.20 -11.94 1.09
C HIS A 460 15.29 -12.55 -0.30
N ASN A 461 16.38 -13.24 -0.65
CA ASN A 461 16.54 -13.93 -1.93
C ASN A 461 16.52 -15.44 -1.75
N ILE A 462 15.92 -16.14 -2.72
CA ILE A 462 15.99 -17.59 -2.82
C ILE A 462 16.52 -17.96 -4.21
N ILE A 463 17.64 -18.68 -4.23
CA ILE A 463 18.25 -19.24 -5.44
C ILE A 463 18.28 -20.75 -5.27
N ALA A 464 17.50 -21.46 -6.07
CA ALA A 464 17.36 -22.91 -5.96
C ALA A 464 17.46 -23.58 -7.32
N TYR A 465 18.06 -24.76 -7.34
CA TYR A 465 18.10 -25.57 -8.55
C TYR A 465 16.75 -26.21 -8.86
N TYR A 466 16.03 -26.74 -7.87
CA TYR A 466 14.75 -27.41 -8.07
C TYR A 466 13.56 -26.47 -7.90
N ALA A 467 13.08 -26.28 -6.67
CA ALA A 467 11.95 -25.40 -6.34
C ALA A 467 12.42 -24.24 -5.44
N GLY A 468 11.89 -23.04 -5.64
CA GLY A 468 12.24 -21.88 -4.81
C GLY A 468 11.67 -22.03 -3.40
N LEU A 469 10.35 -21.93 -3.29
CA LEU A 469 9.60 -21.98 -2.05
C LEU A 469 8.47 -23.01 -2.14
N TYR A 470 8.43 -23.96 -1.21
CA TYR A 470 7.35 -24.92 -1.06
C TYR A 470 6.83 -24.93 0.39
N ILE A 471 5.55 -24.58 0.58
CA ILE A 471 4.89 -24.59 1.89
C ILE A 471 3.63 -25.44 1.82
N ASN A 472 3.51 -26.39 2.75
CA ASN A 472 2.26 -27.11 2.99
C ASN A 472 1.86 -26.91 4.46
N ASN A 473 0.73 -26.24 4.67
CA ASN A 473 0.19 -25.90 5.97
C ASN A 473 -1.22 -26.47 6.11
N SER A 474 -1.44 -27.25 7.16
CA SER A 474 -2.68 -27.99 7.35
C SER A 474 -3.19 -27.90 8.79
N GLY A 475 -4.50 -28.04 8.98
CA GLY A 475 -5.09 -28.15 10.31
C GLY A 475 -6.50 -28.72 10.29
N ASP A 476 -6.84 -29.53 11.30
CA ASP A 476 -8.14 -30.22 11.31
C ASP A 476 -9.22 -29.43 12.05
N SER A 477 -8.92 -28.85 13.22
CA SER A 477 -9.95 -28.22 14.06
C SER A 477 -9.91 -26.70 14.18
N GLY A 478 -8.82 -26.05 13.75
CA GLY A 478 -8.59 -24.62 13.98
C GLY A 478 -8.26 -23.84 12.70
N GLN A 479 -7.83 -22.59 12.87
CA GLN A 479 -7.44 -21.71 11.78
C GLN A 479 -6.06 -22.06 11.24
N VAL A 480 -5.89 -21.97 9.93
CA VAL A 480 -4.63 -22.26 9.23
C VAL A 480 -4.21 -21.03 8.45
N VAL A 481 -3.08 -20.44 8.85
CA VAL A 481 -2.60 -19.16 8.32
C VAL A 481 -1.18 -19.31 7.80
N THR A 482 -0.98 -18.97 6.52
CA THR A 482 0.32 -18.95 5.85
C THR A 482 0.61 -17.54 5.38
N THR A 483 1.59 -16.87 6.00
CA THR A 483 2.04 -15.54 5.58
C THR A 483 3.49 -15.60 5.12
N VAL A 484 3.74 -15.12 3.90
CA VAL A 484 5.09 -15.08 3.31
C VAL A 484 5.34 -13.71 2.71
N THR A 485 6.48 -13.12 3.04
CA THR A 485 7.00 -11.95 2.35
C THR A 485 8.40 -12.23 1.84
N VAL A 486 8.55 -12.22 0.51
CA VAL A 486 9.85 -12.30 -0.17
C VAL A 486 10.23 -10.91 -0.67
N THR A 487 11.23 -10.32 -0.02
CA THR A 487 11.64 -8.92 -0.28
C THR A 487 12.59 -8.78 -1.46
N GLY A 488 13.30 -9.85 -1.82
CA GLY A 488 14.19 -9.94 -2.98
C GLY A 488 13.62 -10.86 -4.06
N ASP A 489 14.50 -11.53 -4.79
CA ASP A 489 14.13 -12.36 -5.95
C ASP A 489 14.08 -13.85 -5.60
N ILE A 490 13.16 -14.57 -6.23
CA ILE A 490 13.12 -16.04 -6.25
C ILE A 490 13.57 -16.52 -7.63
N THR A 491 14.56 -17.39 -7.68
CA THR A 491 15.01 -18.07 -8.90
C THR A 491 15.01 -19.58 -8.67
N ALA A 492 14.21 -20.31 -9.44
CA ALA A 492 14.10 -21.77 -9.43
C ALA A 492 14.42 -22.34 -10.82
N ASN A 493 15.45 -23.18 -10.95
CA ASN A 493 15.94 -23.58 -12.27
C ASN A 493 15.18 -24.73 -12.93
N LEU A 494 14.53 -25.63 -12.18
CA LEU A 494 13.88 -26.83 -12.76
C LEU A 494 12.38 -26.96 -12.52
N ASP A 495 11.82 -26.35 -11.48
CA ASP A 495 10.44 -26.59 -11.09
C ASP A 495 9.67 -25.28 -10.81
N HIS A 496 9.06 -25.13 -9.64
CA HIS A 496 8.20 -24.00 -9.30
C HIS A 496 8.98 -22.89 -8.57
N GLY A 497 8.61 -21.63 -8.82
CA GLY A 497 9.08 -20.49 -8.03
C GLY A 497 8.50 -20.53 -6.63
N VAL A 498 7.16 -20.45 -6.52
CA VAL A 498 6.42 -20.52 -5.25
C VAL A 498 5.28 -21.53 -5.35
N ILE A 499 5.18 -22.43 -4.38
CA ILE A 499 4.00 -23.26 -4.11
C ILE A 499 3.58 -23.07 -2.65
N THR A 500 2.31 -22.76 -2.43
CA THR A 500 1.70 -22.81 -1.11
C THR A 500 0.41 -23.61 -1.13
N GLU A 501 0.29 -24.57 -0.21
CA GLU A 501 -0.92 -25.35 0.03
C GLU A 501 -1.38 -25.05 1.47
N THR A 502 -2.54 -24.41 1.63
CA THR A 502 -3.08 -24.02 2.94
C THR A 502 -4.47 -24.62 3.12
N THR A 503 -4.60 -25.59 4.01
CA THR A 503 -5.80 -26.45 4.12
C THR A 503 -6.35 -26.47 5.53
N ALA A 504 -7.62 -26.14 5.73
CA ALA A 504 -8.30 -26.20 7.02
C ALA A 504 -9.56 -27.08 6.97
N SER A 505 -9.72 -28.03 7.89
CA SER A 505 -10.90 -28.94 7.88
C SER A 505 -12.13 -28.37 8.60
N LEU A 506 -11.97 -27.66 9.73
CA LEU A 506 -13.09 -27.10 10.52
C LEU A 506 -12.96 -25.60 10.81
N GLY A 507 -11.98 -24.92 10.23
CA GLY A 507 -11.71 -23.49 10.43
C GLY A 507 -11.31 -22.78 9.15
N ASP A 508 -10.93 -21.51 9.27
CA ASP A 508 -10.54 -20.70 8.11
C ASP A 508 -9.13 -21.09 7.61
N ALA A 509 -8.96 -21.08 6.29
CA ALA A 509 -7.66 -21.22 5.62
C ALA A 509 -7.28 -19.89 4.99
N THR A 510 -6.14 -19.31 5.36
CA THR A 510 -5.68 -18.01 4.87
C THR A 510 -4.25 -18.09 4.37
N ALA A 511 -4.02 -17.77 3.10
CA ALA A 511 -2.69 -17.64 2.51
C ALA A 511 -2.48 -16.21 2.00
N ILE A 512 -1.49 -15.50 2.53
CA ILE A 512 -1.12 -14.13 2.13
C ILE A 512 0.33 -14.12 1.70
N ILE A 513 0.58 -13.94 0.41
CA ILE A 513 1.89 -14.11 -0.21
C ILE A 513 2.29 -12.84 -0.96
N ASN A 514 3.40 -12.24 -0.54
CA ASN A 514 3.99 -11.07 -1.19
C ASN A 514 5.31 -11.46 -1.83
N VAL A 515 5.43 -11.29 -3.15
CA VAL A 515 6.66 -11.58 -3.90
C VAL A 515 7.07 -10.37 -4.76
N ASN A 516 8.37 -10.17 -4.91
CA ASN A 516 8.91 -9.20 -5.85
C ASN A 516 9.03 -9.82 -7.25
N ASN A 517 10.12 -10.51 -7.55
CA ASN A 517 10.29 -11.29 -8.77
C ASN A 517 10.29 -12.79 -8.48
N ALA A 518 9.66 -13.58 -9.33
CA ALA A 518 9.81 -15.03 -9.31
C ALA A 518 10.11 -15.54 -10.73
N ARG A 519 11.28 -16.16 -10.89
CA ARG A 519 11.72 -16.79 -12.14
C ARG A 519 11.76 -18.30 -11.93
N SER A 520 11.10 -19.03 -12.81
CA SER A 520 10.98 -20.48 -12.75
C SER A 520 10.97 -21.08 -14.15
N THR A 521 11.18 -22.39 -14.28
CA THR A 521 11.01 -23.08 -15.57
C THR A 521 9.65 -23.76 -15.72
N VAL A 522 8.92 -24.06 -14.64
CA VAL A 522 7.61 -24.74 -14.70
C VAL A 522 6.44 -23.82 -14.32
N LYS A 523 6.32 -23.38 -13.07
CA LYS A 523 5.31 -22.40 -12.66
C LYS A 523 5.91 -21.29 -11.83
N GLY A 524 5.54 -20.05 -12.13
CA GLY A 524 5.95 -18.89 -11.35
C GLY A 524 5.44 -18.95 -9.93
N VAL A 525 4.11 -18.86 -9.76
CA VAL A 525 3.43 -18.88 -8.45
C VAL A 525 2.21 -19.79 -8.51
N ARG A 526 2.08 -20.69 -7.54
CA ARG A 526 0.87 -21.49 -7.32
C ARG A 526 0.43 -21.40 -5.87
N MET A 527 -0.81 -21.00 -5.64
CA MET A 527 -1.44 -20.98 -4.32
C MET A 527 -2.70 -21.82 -4.38
N ASP A 528 -2.76 -22.86 -3.54
CA ASP A 528 -3.95 -23.67 -3.33
C ASP A 528 -4.41 -23.48 -1.87
N THR A 529 -5.52 -22.77 -1.68
CA THR A 529 -6.16 -22.55 -0.37
C THR A 529 -7.49 -23.26 -0.33
N TYR A 530 -7.71 -24.05 0.71
CA TYR A 530 -8.90 -24.87 0.85
C TYR A 530 -9.43 -24.88 2.29
N ALA A 531 -10.72 -24.60 2.46
CA ALA A 531 -11.41 -24.72 3.74
C ALA A 531 -12.63 -25.66 3.62
N ASN A 532 -12.66 -26.79 4.33
CA ASN A 532 -13.83 -27.67 4.29
C ASN A 532 -15.05 -27.00 4.96
N THR A 533 -14.86 -26.33 6.09
CA THR A 533 -15.85 -25.38 6.63
C THR A 533 -15.19 -24.06 6.98
N GLY A 534 -15.84 -22.94 6.67
CA GLY A 534 -15.33 -21.59 6.99
C GLY A 534 -14.89 -20.80 5.76
N LEU A 535 -13.94 -19.90 5.92
CA LEU A 535 -13.47 -19.01 4.86
C LEU A 535 -12.12 -19.47 4.29
N SER A 536 -12.04 -19.59 2.96
CA SER A 536 -10.78 -19.75 2.22
C SER A 536 -10.33 -18.40 1.64
N THR A 537 -9.24 -17.83 2.16
CA THR A 537 -8.66 -16.56 1.71
C THR A 537 -7.34 -16.79 0.99
N THR A 538 -7.25 -16.39 -0.29
CA THR A 538 -6.04 -16.45 -1.11
C THR A 538 -5.67 -15.04 -1.55
N ASP A 539 -4.58 -14.49 -1.02
CA ASP A 539 -4.14 -13.12 -1.29
C ASP A 539 -2.71 -13.13 -1.85
N LEU A 540 -2.55 -12.66 -3.10
CA LEU A 540 -1.26 -12.56 -3.78
C LEU A 540 -0.98 -11.10 -4.16
N THR A 541 0.19 -10.61 -3.76
CA THR A 541 0.77 -9.37 -4.30
C THR A 541 2.08 -9.67 -5.03
N VAL A 542 2.17 -9.23 -6.30
CA VAL A 542 3.37 -9.29 -7.13
C VAL A 542 3.83 -7.87 -7.45
N ALA A 543 4.90 -7.42 -6.80
CA ALA A 543 5.46 -6.08 -7.02
C ALA A 543 6.34 -6.00 -8.29
N GLY A 544 7.03 -7.09 -8.64
CA GLY A 544 7.92 -7.19 -9.79
C GLY A 544 7.33 -8.01 -10.93
N GLN A 545 8.10 -8.96 -11.44
CA GLN A 545 7.73 -9.81 -12.58
C GLN A 545 7.72 -11.29 -12.21
N ILE A 546 6.68 -12.01 -12.66
CA ILE A 546 6.62 -13.47 -12.66
C ILE A 546 7.00 -14.01 -14.05
N SER A 547 7.85 -15.04 -14.09
CA SER A 547 8.20 -15.74 -15.32
C SER A 547 8.34 -17.26 -15.14
N GLY A 548 7.91 -18.01 -16.15
CA GLY A 548 8.03 -19.45 -16.23
C GLY A 548 7.09 -20.05 -17.29
N ALA A 549 7.08 -21.38 -17.45
CA ALA A 549 6.19 -22.01 -18.43
C ALA A 549 4.70 -21.76 -18.12
N LYS A 550 4.32 -21.64 -16.85
CA LYS A 550 3.02 -21.16 -16.37
C LYS A 550 3.23 -19.98 -15.44
N GLY A 551 2.34 -18.99 -15.44
CA GLY A 551 2.48 -17.81 -14.61
C GLY A 551 1.97 -18.02 -13.19
N ILE A 552 0.88 -17.34 -12.90
CA ILE A 552 0.22 -17.32 -11.60
C ILE A 552 -0.98 -18.27 -11.66
N VAL A 553 -1.08 -19.18 -10.70
CA VAL A 553 -2.23 -20.08 -10.51
C VAL A 553 -2.76 -19.89 -9.09
N LEU A 554 -3.93 -19.30 -8.94
CA LEU A 554 -4.60 -19.10 -7.65
C LEU A 554 -5.84 -19.98 -7.56
N LYS A 555 -5.92 -20.79 -6.51
CA LYS A 555 -7.09 -21.61 -6.23
C LYS A 555 -7.58 -21.34 -4.82
N GLY A 556 -8.81 -20.85 -4.72
CA GLY A 556 -9.52 -20.70 -3.46
C GLY A 556 -10.76 -21.57 -3.49
N SER A 557 -10.87 -22.55 -2.59
CA SER A 557 -12.00 -23.46 -2.59
C SER A 557 -12.53 -23.70 -1.19
N ALA A 558 -13.83 -23.97 -1.09
CA ALA A 558 -14.42 -24.42 0.16
C ALA A 558 -15.53 -25.44 -0.07
N ASP A 559 -15.70 -26.40 0.84
CA ASP A 559 -16.83 -27.33 0.75
C ASP A 559 -18.10 -26.62 1.23
N ASN A 560 -18.17 -26.30 2.52
CA ASN A 560 -19.28 -25.61 3.19
C ASN A 560 -18.82 -24.28 3.79
N GLY A 561 -18.73 -23.25 2.94
CA GLY A 561 -18.11 -21.99 3.32
C GLY A 561 -18.12 -20.95 2.21
N SER A 562 -17.11 -20.09 2.20
CA SER A 562 -16.92 -19.08 1.17
C SER A 562 -15.44 -18.96 0.80
N ALA A 563 -15.17 -18.40 -0.38
CA ALA A 563 -13.81 -18.22 -0.89
C ALA A 563 -13.58 -16.78 -1.35
N ILE A 564 -12.52 -16.15 -0.83
CA ILE A 564 -12.05 -14.82 -1.24
C ILE A 564 -10.69 -15.00 -1.91
N ILE A 565 -10.57 -14.49 -3.13
CA ILE A 565 -9.30 -14.44 -3.85
C ILE A 565 -8.99 -12.99 -4.21
N THR A 566 -7.84 -12.50 -3.78
CA THR A 566 -7.31 -11.17 -4.14
C THR A 566 -5.98 -11.32 -4.87
N ALA A 567 -5.79 -10.59 -5.95
CA ALA A 567 -4.54 -10.57 -6.70
C ALA A 567 -4.17 -9.16 -7.17
N ASP A 568 -3.05 -8.59 -6.71
CA ASP A 568 -2.46 -7.36 -7.28
C ASP A 568 -1.18 -7.74 -8.03
N VAL A 569 -1.24 -7.69 -9.36
CA VAL A 569 -0.20 -8.21 -10.24
C VAL A 569 0.38 -7.11 -11.11
N ASN A 570 1.68 -6.84 -10.93
CA ASN A 570 2.40 -5.91 -11.79
C ASN A 570 2.69 -6.51 -13.16
N GLN A 571 3.58 -7.53 -13.26
CA GLN A 571 3.98 -8.09 -14.56
C GLN A 571 4.07 -9.62 -14.56
N VAL A 572 3.69 -10.22 -15.69
CA VAL A 572 3.82 -11.66 -15.94
C VAL A 572 4.24 -11.91 -17.39
N ALA A 573 5.21 -12.80 -17.60
CA ALA A 573 5.63 -13.23 -18.94
C ALA A 573 5.85 -14.75 -18.97
N THR A 574 4.96 -15.48 -19.61
CA THR A 574 4.92 -16.96 -19.56
C THR A 574 4.59 -17.61 -20.90
N ASP A 575 4.86 -18.91 -21.01
CA ASP A 575 4.50 -19.67 -22.22
C ASP A 575 3.01 -20.02 -22.26
N ASN A 576 2.46 -20.57 -21.18
CA ASN A 576 1.02 -20.84 -21.03
C ASN A 576 0.33 -19.68 -20.30
N ASN A 577 -0.92 -19.89 -19.85
CA ASN A 577 -1.72 -18.93 -19.10
C ASN A 577 -0.88 -18.08 -18.14
N ALA A 578 -0.94 -16.76 -18.30
CA ALA A 578 -0.19 -15.83 -17.48
C ALA A 578 -0.82 -15.69 -16.09
N VAL A 579 -2.14 -15.52 -16.02
CA VAL A 579 -2.88 -15.55 -14.75
C VAL A 579 -4.07 -16.50 -14.88
N HIS A 580 -4.13 -17.51 -14.02
CA HIS A 580 -5.27 -18.42 -13.88
C HIS A 580 -5.79 -18.38 -12.45
N ILE A 581 -7.02 -17.91 -12.27
CA ILE A 581 -7.70 -17.90 -10.98
C ILE A 581 -8.87 -18.87 -11.04
N SER A 582 -9.02 -19.72 -10.04
CA SER A 582 -10.16 -20.61 -9.93
C SER A 582 -10.75 -20.61 -8.53
N SER A 583 -12.07 -20.39 -8.42
CA SER A 583 -12.81 -20.46 -7.16
C SER A 583 -13.96 -21.45 -7.23
N TYR A 584 -13.91 -22.51 -6.42
CA TYR A 584 -14.92 -23.58 -6.47
C TYR A 584 -15.50 -23.87 -5.08
N LEU A 585 -16.82 -23.79 -4.96
CA LEU A 585 -17.57 -24.20 -3.77
C LEU A 585 -18.38 -25.47 -3.99
N PHE A 586 -18.27 -26.47 -3.12
CA PHE A 586 -18.89 -27.78 -3.36
C PHE A 586 -20.29 -27.94 -2.76
N SER A 587 -20.66 -27.21 -1.70
CA SER A 587 -21.99 -27.28 -1.06
C SER A 587 -22.80 -25.97 -1.09
N GLY A 588 -22.48 -25.06 -2.03
CA GLY A 588 -23.18 -23.77 -2.24
C GLY A 588 -22.58 -22.59 -1.46
N ASP A 589 -22.78 -21.36 -1.98
CA ASP A 589 -22.26 -20.12 -1.39
C ASP A 589 -23.21 -19.51 -0.34
N THR A 590 -22.64 -19.03 0.76
CA THR A 590 -23.37 -18.24 1.78
C THR A 590 -23.54 -16.77 1.39
N GLY A 591 -22.95 -16.34 0.26
CA GLY A 591 -23.04 -15.01 -0.30
C GLY A 591 -21.75 -14.18 -0.19
N LEU A 592 -20.68 -14.71 0.42
CA LEU A 592 -19.45 -13.96 0.72
C LEU A 592 -18.30 -14.20 -0.28
N SER A 593 -18.49 -15.03 -1.30
CA SER A 593 -17.39 -15.42 -2.19
C SER A 593 -17.09 -14.35 -3.24
N THR A 594 -15.81 -13.99 -3.36
CA THR A 594 -15.33 -12.92 -4.26
C THR A 594 -14.00 -13.28 -4.93
N ILE A 595 -13.79 -12.74 -6.13
CA ILE A 595 -12.50 -12.67 -6.82
C ILE A 595 -12.27 -11.21 -7.18
N ASP A 596 -11.21 -10.62 -6.64
CA ASP A 596 -10.78 -9.25 -6.95
C ASP A 596 -9.35 -9.27 -7.48
N ALA A 597 -9.17 -8.96 -8.75
CA ALA A 597 -7.88 -9.01 -9.43
C ALA A 597 -7.56 -7.67 -10.08
N ILE A 598 -6.35 -7.16 -9.86
CA ILE A 598 -5.84 -5.92 -10.44
C ILE A 598 -4.56 -6.23 -11.21
N THR A 599 -4.49 -5.79 -12.46
CA THR A 599 -3.30 -5.92 -13.30
C THR A 599 -2.81 -4.54 -13.74
N ARG A 600 -1.55 -4.22 -13.42
CA ARG A 600 -0.99 -2.87 -13.60
C ARG A 600 -0.04 -2.74 -14.79
N GLY A 601 0.79 -3.75 -15.02
CA GLY A 601 1.79 -3.80 -16.09
C GLY A 601 1.40 -4.77 -17.20
N ALA A 602 2.41 -5.36 -17.86
CA ALA A 602 2.20 -6.30 -18.94
C ALA A 602 1.96 -7.73 -18.42
N ILE A 603 0.84 -8.32 -18.81
CA ILE A 603 0.44 -9.70 -18.57
C ILE A 603 0.45 -10.43 -19.92
N VAL A 604 1.50 -11.22 -20.16
CA VAL A 604 1.77 -11.80 -21.47
C VAL A 604 1.90 -13.31 -21.37
N SER A 605 1.06 -14.02 -22.12
CA SER A 605 1.13 -15.47 -22.34
C SER A 605 1.40 -15.76 -23.81
N GLN A 606 2.36 -16.63 -24.14
CA GLN A 606 2.74 -16.93 -25.53
C GLN A 606 1.83 -17.94 -26.24
N GLN A 607 1.16 -18.83 -25.50
CA GLN A 607 0.40 -19.98 -26.03
C GLN A 607 -0.95 -20.22 -25.34
N GLY A 608 -1.24 -19.52 -24.24
CA GLY A 608 -2.53 -19.62 -23.54
C GLY A 608 -3.14 -18.25 -23.26
N TYR A 609 -4.07 -18.20 -22.31
CA TYR A 609 -4.78 -17.00 -21.91
C TYR A 609 -3.84 -15.94 -21.30
N GLY A 610 -4.12 -14.65 -21.54
CA GLY A 610 -3.57 -13.60 -20.71
C GLY A 610 -4.06 -13.77 -19.26
N ILE A 611 -5.38 -13.68 -19.08
CA ILE A 611 -6.06 -13.89 -17.80
C ILE A 611 -7.24 -14.84 -17.99
N ARG A 612 -7.32 -15.88 -17.17
CA ARG A 612 -8.45 -16.81 -17.10
C ARG A 612 -8.95 -16.89 -15.66
N ILE A 613 -10.22 -16.54 -15.45
CA ILE A 613 -10.90 -16.63 -14.16
C ILE A 613 -12.05 -17.62 -14.30
N GLU A 614 -12.10 -18.59 -13.40
CA GLU A 614 -13.14 -19.62 -13.36
C GLU A 614 -13.78 -19.64 -11.97
N THR A 615 -15.11 -19.58 -11.89
CA THR A 615 -15.80 -19.69 -10.61
C THR A 615 -17.17 -20.33 -10.76
N ASN A 616 -17.74 -20.93 -9.71
CA ASN A 616 -19.14 -21.36 -9.72
C ASN A 616 -20.07 -20.44 -8.92
N THR A 617 -19.52 -19.56 -8.09
CA THR A 617 -20.33 -18.84 -7.09
C THR A 617 -19.74 -17.49 -6.62
N ALA A 618 -18.62 -17.04 -7.19
CA ALA A 618 -17.97 -15.81 -6.74
C ALA A 618 -18.38 -14.58 -7.56
N GLU A 619 -18.61 -13.46 -6.88
CA GLU A 619 -18.59 -12.13 -7.51
C GLU A 619 -17.18 -11.89 -8.08
N THR A 620 -17.06 -11.57 -9.36
CA THR A 620 -15.76 -11.40 -10.01
C THR A 620 -15.56 -9.95 -10.41
N TYR A 621 -14.45 -9.36 -9.98
CA TYR A 621 -14.00 -8.03 -10.36
C TYR A 621 -12.56 -8.11 -10.90
N LEU A 622 -12.36 -7.72 -12.15
CA LEU A 622 -11.04 -7.66 -12.78
C LEU A 622 -10.76 -6.25 -13.26
N THR A 623 -9.70 -5.63 -12.74
CA THR A 623 -9.19 -4.34 -13.21
C THR A 623 -7.98 -4.54 -14.12
N VAL A 624 -8.01 -3.91 -15.29
CA VAL A 624 -6.91 -3.91 -16.26
C VAL A 624 -6.44 -2.48 -16.52
N ALA A 625 -5.20 -2.17 -16.11
CA ALA A 625 -4.57 -0.87 -16.32
C ALA A 625 -3.35 -0.92 -17.27
N GLY A 626 -3.00 -2.10 -17.78
CA GLY A 626 -1.87 -2.32 -18.68
C GLY A 626 -2.17 -3.26 -19.83
N LEU A 627 -1.12 -3.84 -20.43
CA LEU A 627 -1.24 -4.81 -21.53
C LEU A 627 -1.67 -6.18 -20.99
N VAL A 628 -2.69 -6.78 -21.59
CA VAL A 628 -3.03 -8.19 -21.46
C VAL A 628 -3.01 -8.84 -22.83
N HIS A 629 -2.14 -9.82 -23.01
CA HIS A 629 -1.94 -10.56 -24.24
C HIS A 629 -2.09 -12.07 -24.00
N GLY A 630 -2.96 -12.72 -24.76
CA GLY A 630 -3.08 -14.17 -24.78
C GLY A 630 -2.73 -14.75 -26.15
N GLY A 631 -1.66 -15.55 -26.20
CA GLY A 631 -1.17 -16.16 -27.44
C GLY A 631 -2.06 -17.24 -28.05
N ASP A 632 -3.06 -17.74 -27.30
CA ASP A 632 -4.16 -18.55 -27.86
C ASP A 632 -5.28 -17.71 -28.52
N GLY A 633 -5.11 -16.38 -28.54
CA GLY A 633 -6.11 -15.44 -29.02
C GLY A 633 -7.09 -14.98 -27.93
N SER A 634 -6.89 -15.32 -26.66
CA SER A 634 -7.76 -14.94 -25.54
C SER A 634 -7.03 -14.06 -24.52
N ALA A 635 -7.28 -12.75 -24.56
CA ALA A 635 -6.74 -11.82 -23.57
C ALA A 635 -7.32 -12.08 -22.18
N VAL A 636 -8.66 -12.11 -22.06
CA VAL A 636 -9.37 -12.23 -20.79
C VAL A 636 -10.56 -13.18 -20.93
N GLY A 637 -10.63 -14.21 -20.09
CA GLY A 637 -11.80 -15.08 -19.95
C GLY A 637 -12.35 -15.05 -18.53
N LEU A 638 -13.56 -14.55 -18.34
CA LEU A 638 -14.31 -14.57 -17.08
C LEU A 638 -15.40 -15.63 -17.19
N TYR A 639 -15.17 -16.79 -16.59
CA TYR A 639 -16.00 -17.97 -16.78
C TYR A 639 -16.70 -18.36 -15.49
N ARG A 640 -18.03 -18.40 -15.52
CA ARG A 640 -18.87 -18.79 -14.38
C ARG A 640 -19.57 -20.12 -14.67
N LEU A 641 -19.60 -21.03 -13.70
CA LEU A 641 -20.45 -22.23 -13.71
C LEU A 641 -21.77 -21.85 -13.01
N ASP A 642 -22.88 -22.38 -13.49
CA ASP A 642 -24.23 -21.95 -13.09
C ASP A 642 -24.53 -22.17 -11.58
N ASP A 643 -25.53 -21.45 -11.08
CA ASP A 643 -26.22 -21.58 -9.77
C ASP A 643 -25.98 -20.53 -8.65
N ALA A 644 -25.71 -19.26 -8.98
CA ALA A 644 -26.01 -18.11 -8.09
C ALA A 644 -26.02 -16.76 -8.83
N GLN A 645 -26.89 -15.84 -8.42
CA GLN A 645 -26.95 -14.42 -8.83
C GLN A 645 -25.61 -13.69 -8.55
N LYS A 646 -24.60 -13.88 -9.40
CA LYS A 646 -23.26 -13.34 -9.21
C LYS A 646 -22.76 -12.64 -10.46
N SER A 647 -22.11 -11.50 -10.28
CA SER A 647 -21.69 -10.65 -11.38
C SER A 647 -20.27 -10.95 -11.86
N ALA A 648 -20.00 -10.60 -13.12
CA ALA A 648 -18.66 -10.54 -13.69
C ALA A 648 -18.39 -9.11 -14.17
N THR A 649 -17.46 -8.42 -13.51
CA THR A 649 -17.10 -7.05 -13.84
C THR A 649 -15.67 -7.00 -14.38
N LEU A 650 -15.52 -6.38 -15.56
CA LEU A 650 -14.24 -6.00 -16.12
C LEU A 650 -14.12 -4.47 -16.08
N GLU A 651 -13.23 -3.94 -15.24
CA GLU A 651 -12.86 -2.53 -15.26
C GLU A 651 -11.63 -2.31 -16.14
N LEU A 652 -11.74 -1.41 -17.10
CA LEU A 652 -10.63 -0.89 -17.88
C LEU A 652 -10.21 0.47 -17.32
N GLN A 653 -8.91 0.68 -17.16
CA GLN A 653 -8.34 1.95 -16.76
C GLN A 653 -7.47 2.55 -17.87
N PRO A 654 -7.26 3.88 -17.90
CA PRO A 654 -6.37 4.51 -18.86
C PRO A 654 -4.97 3.86 -18.86
N GLY A 655 -4.52 3.41 -20.04
CA GLY A 655 -3.32 2.58 -20.21
C GLY A 655 -3.61 1.11 -20.55
N TYR A 656 -4.88 0.67 -20.46
CA TYR A 656 -5.28 -0.67 -20.87
C TYR A 656 -4.91 -0.97 -22.33
N VAL A 657 -4.47 -2.19 -22.59
CA VAL A 657 -4.36 -2.75 -23.93
C VAL A 657 -4.80 -4.21 -23.86
N LEU A 658 -5.80 -4.59 -24.65
CA LEU A 658 -6.27 -5.98 -24.74
C LEU A 658 -5.94 -6.53 -26.13
N GLU A 659 -4.99 -7.45 -26.19
CA GLU A 659 -4.60 -8.18 -27.40
C GLU A 659 -5.16 -9.60 -27.36
N GLY A 660 -6.26 -9.82 -28.09
CA GLY A 660 -7.04 -11.05 -28.05
C GLY A 660 -8.49 -10.82 -27.61
N THR A 661 -9.27 -11.90 -27.66
CA THR A 661 -10.68 -11.93 -27.29
C THR A 661 -10.85 -11.73 -25.78
N THR A 662 -11.93 -11.06 -25.41
CA THR A 662 -12.31 -10.83 -24.02
C THR A 662 -13.75 -11.25 -23.81
N GLN A 663 -14.00 -12.19 -22.90
CA GLN A 663 -15.31 -12.83 -22.78
C GLN A 663 -15.75 -12.96 -21.32
N ALA A 664 -17.02 -12.70 -21.06
CA ALA A 664 -17.70 -13.08 -19.81
C ALA A 664 -18.82 -14.08 -20.10
N LEU A 665 -18.63 -15.34 -19.70
CA LEU A 665 -19.51 -16.44 -20.09
C LEU A 665 -20.00 -17.24 -18.87
N VAL A 666 -21.19 -17.84 -19.00
CA VAL A 666 -21.75 -18.76 -18.01
C VAL A 666 -21.90 -20.16 -18.64
N ASN A 667 -21.74 -21.21 -17.86
CA ASN A 667 -21.96 -22.59 -18.30
C ASN A 667 -22.85 -23.36 -17.33
N GLU A 668 -23.88 -24.04 -17.84
CA GLU A 668 -24.82 -24.89 -17.08
C GLU A 668 -24.19 -26.23 -16.59
N SER A 669 -22.91 -26.47 -16.89
CA SER A 669 -22.19 -27.69 -16.50
C SER A 669 -21.26 -27.47 -15.30
N ASN A 670 -20.90 -28.55 -14.60
CA ASN A 670 -19.89 -28.55 -13.52
C ASN A 670 -18.44 -28.31 -13.99
N TYR A 671 -18.24 -28.11 -15.29
CA TYR A 671 -16.95 -27.83 -15.90
C TYR A 671 -17.16 -26.85 -17.06
N PHE A 672 -16.24 -25.91 -17.21
CA PHE A 672 -16.34 -24.93 -18.28
C PHE A 672 -16.02 -25.58 -19.64
N ASP A 673 -17.04 -25.77 -20.45
CA ASP A 673 -16.96 -26.10 -21.87
C ASP A 673 -17.41 -24.89 -22.72
N PRO A 674 -16.51 -24.27 -23.50
CA PRO A 674 -16.88 -23.13 -24.35
C PRO A 674 -17.99 -23.46 -25.36
N ASN A 675 -18.19 -24.73 -25.73
CA ASN A 675 -19.22 -25.13 -26.69
C ASN A 675 -20.65 -25.13 -26.10
N THR A 676 -20.76 -25.16 -24.77
CA THR A 676 -22.05 -25.14 -24.06
C THR A 676 -22.24 -23.85 -23.25
N ALA A 677 -21.30 -22.91 -23.36
CA ALA A 677 -21.36 -21.64 -22.67
C ALA A 677 -22.40 -20.70 -23.29
N THR A 678 -22.95 -19.81 -22.48
CA THR A 678 -23.94 -18.79 -22.86
C THR A 678 -23.53 -17.41 -22.34
N LEU A 679 -24.12 -16.36 -22.89
CA LEU A 679 -23.93 -14.99 -22.42
C LEU A 679 -24.85 -14.71 -21.22
N ASP A 680 -24.31 -14.12 -20.16
CA ASP A 680 -25.09 -13.61 -19.02
C ASP A 680 -24.96 -12.10 -18.95
N LEU A 681 -25.55 -11.46 -19.96
CA LEU A 681 -25.55 -10.01 -20.14
C LEU A 681 -26.12 -9.25 -18.91
N PRO A 682 -27.21 -9.68 -18.25
CA PRO A 682 -27.77 -8.95 -17.12
C PRO A 682 -26.83 -8.79 -15.92
N ASN A 683 -25.93 -9.75 -15.69
CA ASN A 683 -25.03 -9.76 -14.53
C ASN A 683 -23.57 -9.48 -14.90
N SER A 684 -23.28 -9.08 -16.14
CA SER A 684 -21.90 -8.86 -16.58
C SER A 684 -21.71 -7.40 -17.01
N HIS A 685 -20.71 -6.75 -16.41
CA HIS A 685 -20.49 -5.31 -16.50
C HIS A 685 -19.12 -5.00 -17.10
N LEU A 686 -19.08 -4.15 -18.12
CA LEU A 686 -17.87 -3.50 -18.60
C LEU A 686 -17.81 -2.10 -17.98
N VAL A 687 -16.78 -1.85 -17.19
CA VAL A 687 -16.58 -0.58 -16.48
C VAL A 687 -15.41 0.17 -17.11
N LEU A 688 -15.62 1.45 -17.41
CA LEU A 688 -14.60 2.39 -17.85
C LEU A 688 -14.27 3.29 -16.66
N GLY A 689 -13.14 3.01 -16.00
CA GLY A 689 -12.79 3.59 -14.71
C GLY A 689 -11.51 4.43 -14.73
N GLY A 690 -10.80 4.42 -13.59
CA GLY A 690 -9.50 5.07 -13.40
C GLY A 690 -9.49 6.61 -13.46
N ALA A 691 -8.30 7.17 -13.66
CA ALA A 691 -8.04 8.60 -13.77
C ALA A 691 -7.27 8.93 -15.06
N GLY A 692 -7.58 10.04 -15.71
CA GLY A 692 -6.96 10.45 -16.97
C GLY A 692 -7.93 10.38 -18.16
N GLN A 693 -7.35 10.27 -19.36
CA GLN A 693 -8.05 10.24 -20.64
C GLN A 693 -7.78 8.89 -21.31
N ALA A 694 -8.81 8.24 -21.85
CA ALA A 694 -8.66 7.00 -22.61
C ALA A 694 -9.70 6.90 -23.72
N GLU A 695 -9.42 6.04 -24.71
CA GLU A 695 -10.33 5.75 -25.81
C GLU A 695 -10.80 4.29 -25.74
N PHE A 696 -12.06 4.04 -26.13
CA PHE A 696 -12.63 2.71 -26.27
C PHE A 696 -13.38 2.58 -27.59
N ASP A 697 -12.97 1.61 -28.40
CA ASP A 697 -13.59 1.33 -29.69
C ASP A 697 -14.80 0.39 -29.51
N LEU A 698 -16.01 0.92 -29.74
CA LEU A 698 -17.27 0.20 -29.65
C LEU A 698 -17.41 -0.91 -30.70
N THR A 699 -16.66 -0.88 -31.81
CA THR A 699 -16.70 -1.98 -32.81
C THR A 699 -16.19 -3.30 -32.27
N ARG A 700 -15.47 -3.27 -31.14
CA ARG A 700 -15.02 -4.48 -30.45
C ARG A 700 -16.17 -5.22 -29.77
N ILE A 701 -17.29 -4.58 -29.46
CA ILE A 701 -18.41 -5.22 -28.75
C ILE A 701 -19.18 -6.15 -29.70
N ASP A 702 -19.35 -7.41 -29.30
CA ASP A 702 -20.14 -8.39 -30.04
C ASP A 702 -20.87 -9.33 -29.07
N ASN A 703 -22.10 -8.98 -28.68
CA ASN A 703 -22.92 -9.73 -27.72
C ASN A 703 -23.84 -10.79 -28.37
N ARG A 704 -23.45 -11.33 -29.53
CA ARG A 704 -24.15 -12.46 -30.17
C ARG A 704 -23.70 -13.79 -29.57
N ASP A 705 -24.61 -14.76 -29.49
CA ASP A 705 -24.26 -16.13 -29.06
C ASP A 705 -23.23 -16.76 -30.00
N GLU A 706 -23.34 -16.52 -31.31
CA GLU A 706 -22.38 -17.03 -32.31
C GLU A 706 -20.97 -16.46 -32.09
N ALA A 707 -20.87 -15.25 -31.51
CA ALA A 707 -19.60 -14.61 -31.17
C ALA A 707 -18.87 -15.31 -30.01
N ILE A 708 -19.47 -16.28 -29.32
CA ILE A 708 -18.74 -17.11 -28.36
C ILE A 708 -17.65 -17.90 -29.09
N THR A 709 -18.01 -18.54 -30.21
CA THR A 709 -17.14 -19.48 -30.95
C THR A 709 -16.63 -18.96 -32.29
N GLU A 710 -17.37 -18.06 -32.94
CA GLU A 710 -17.08 -17.54 -34.28
C GLU A 710 -17.07 -16.00 -34.26
N GLY A 711 -15.92 -15.34 -34.43
CA GLY A 711 -15.87 -13.86 -34.42
C GLY A 711 -14.46 -13.28 -34.54
N ASP A 712 -14.36 -11.94 -34.47
CA ASP A 712 -13.09 -11.21 -34.48
C ASP A 712 -12.18 -11.66 -33.31
N SER A 713 -10.89 -11.85 -33.60
CA SER A 713 -9.84 -12.14 -32.62
C SER A 713 -9.64 -11.08 -31.53
N ASN A 714 -10.17 -9.85 -31.69
CA ASN A 714 -10.03 -8.76 -30.71
C ASN A 714 -11.37 -8.32 -30.07
N ARG A 715 -12.44 -9.10 -30.26
CA ARG A 715 -13.78 -8.79 -29.74
C ARG A 715 -13.88 -8.84 -28.21
N ILE A 716 -14.88 -8.15 -27.68
CA ILE A 716 -15.32 -8.14 -26.29
C ILE A 716 -16.78 -8.60 -26.29
N THR A 717 -17.11 -9.67 -25.55
CA THR A 717 -18.47 -10.28 -25.56
C THR A 717 -18.91 -10.71 -24.16
N GLY A 718 -20.21 -10.78 -23.94
CA GLY A 718 -20.82 -11.25 -22.70
C GLY A 718 -21.00 -10.18 -21.64
N PHE A 719 -20.84 -8.90 -21.98
CA PHE A 719 -21.06 -7.77 -21.07
C PHE A 719 -22.32 -7.01 -21.48
N GLY A 720 -23.35 -7.05 -20.65
CA GLY A 720 -24.62 -6.38 -20.93
C GLY A 720 -24.72 -4.96 -20.40
N THR A 721 -23.87 -4.55 -19.46
CA THR A 721 -23.89 -3.17 -18.95
C THR A 721 -22.58 -2.47 -19.26
N LEU A 722 -22.64 -1.26 -19.79
CA LEU A 722 -21.51 -0.33 -19.84
C LEU A 722 -21.61 0.68 -18.71
N ALA A 723 -20.61 0.80 -17.84
CA ALA A 723 -20.61 1.82 -16.80
C ALA A 723 -19.36 2.69 -16.89
N LYS A 724 -19.54 4.00 -16.83
CA LYS A 724 -18.46 4.99 -16.73
C LYS A 724 -18.39 5.50 -15.29
N THR A 725 -17.28 5.21 -14.62
CA THR A 725 -17.02 5.54 -13.22
C THR A 725 -15.72 6.34 -13.07
N GLY A 726 -15.51 6.91 -11.88
CA GLY A 726 -14.35 7.76 -11.61
C GLY A 726 -14.35 9.09 -12.37
N ASN A 727 -13.36 9.94 -12.07
CA ASN A 727 -13.26 11.28 -12.66
C ASN A 727 -12.55 11.29 -14.03
N SER A 728 -12.29 10.12 -14.62
CA SER A 728 -11.71 10.01 -15.97
C SER A 728 -12.64 10.55 -17.05
N VAL A 729 -12.06 10.83 -18.21
CA VAL A 729 -12.78 11.07 -19.45
C VAL A 729 -12.50 9.92 -20.39
N TRP A 730 -13.56 9.28 -20.89
CA TRP A 730 -13.47 8.17 -21.82
C TRP A 730 -14.12 8.56 -23.13
N THR A 731 -13.38 8.43 -24.23
CA THR A 731 -13.88 8.68 -25.59
C THR A 731 -14.26 7.36 -26.22
N LEU A 732 -15.53 7.23 -26.59
CA LEU A 732 -16.04 6.12 -27.37
C LEU A 732 -15.95 6.47 -28.85
N THR A 733 -15.43 5.55 -29.64
CA THR A 733 -15.39 5.61 -31.11
C THR A 733 -16.10 4.39 -31.70
N GLY A 734 -16.47 4.44 -32.99
CA GLY A 734 -17.05 3.27 -33.66
C GLY A 734 -18.54 3.03 -33.38
N THR A 735 -19.03 1.82 -33.63
CA THR A 735 -20.46 1.48 -33.59
C THR A 735 -20.67 0.04 -33.13
N ASN A 736 -21.41 -0.19 -32.04
CA ASN A 736 -21.77 -1.52 -31.52
C ASN A 736 -23.18 -1.99 -31.97
N THR A 737 -23.62 -1.58 -33.16
CA THR A 737 -24.91 -1.96 -33.77
C THR A 737 -24.79 -2.36 -35.24
N ALA A 738 -23.57 -2.61 -35.73
CA ALA A 738 -23.31 -2.76 -37.16
C ALA A 738 -23.95 -4.02 -37.78
N ASP A 739 -24.16 -5.10 -37.01
CA ASP A 739 -24.75 -6.35 -37.50
C ASP A 739 -26.15 -6.67 -36.92
N GLY A 740 -26.74 -5.78 -36.11
CA GLY A 740 -28.10 -5.90 -35.59
C GLY A 740 -28.25 -5.51 -34.12
N PRO A 741 -29.48 -5.58 -33.55
CA PRO A 741 -29.75 -5.22 -32.16
C PRO A 741 -29.18 -6.20 -31.12
N THR A 742 -28.59 -7.32 -31.57
CA THR A 742 -27.98 -8.36 -30.75
C THR A 742 -26.56 -8.02 -30.27
N ASP A 743 -25.93 -7.00 -30.85
CA ASP A 743 -24.52 -6.66 -30.60
C ASP A 743 -24.36 -5.62 -29.49
N SER A 744 -25.48 -5.14 -28.94
CA SER A 744 -25.55 -3.97 -28.08
C SER A 744 -25.51 -4.27 -26.58
N PHE A 745 -25.32 -3.23 -25.78
CA PHE A 745 -25.50 -3.33 -24.32
C PHE A 745 -27.01 -3.37 -23.98
N LEU A 746 -27.35 -3.94 -22.83
CA LEU A 746 -28.69 -3.83 -22.23
C LEU A 746 -28.91 -2.45 -21.62
N SER A 747 -27.90 -1.89 -20.98
CA SER A 747 -27.97 -0.58 -20.33
C SER A 747 -26.60 0.08 -20.29
N ALA A 748 -26.60 1.40 -20.08
CA ALA A 748 -25.39 2.15 -19.85
C ALA A 748 -25.55 3.19 -18.73
N TYR A 749 -24.47 3.43 -17.99
CA TYR A 749 -24.44 4.37 -16.87
C TYR A 749 -23.24 5.30 -16.99
N VAL A 750 -23.44 6.58 -16.72
CA VAL A 750 -22.36 7.55 -16.49
C VAL A 750 -22.54 8.06 -15.06
N ASP A 751 -21.86 7.39 -14.13
CA ASP A 751 -21.97 7.68 -12.69
C ASP A 751 -21.10 8.89 -12.31
N SER A 752 -19.96 9.06 -12.97
CA SER A 752 -19.02 10.15 -12.72
C SER A 752 -18.06 10.38 -13.90
N GLY A 753 -17.47 11.56 -13.93
CA GLY A 753 -16.58 11.97 -15.02
C GLY A 753 -17.35 12.26 -16.32
N ILE A 754 -16.67 12.06 -17.45
CA ILE A 754 -17.23 12.39 -18.77
C ILE A 754 -17.14 11.16 -19.68
N LEU A 755 -18.26 10.77 -20.29
CA LEU A 755 -18.28 9.84 -21.42
C LEU A 755 -18.44 10.65 -22.71
N VAL A 756 -17.46 10.61 -23.59
CA VAL A 756 -17.46 11.33 -24.87
C VAL A 756 -17.83 10.35 -25.98
N LEU A 757 -18.75 10.72 -26.86
CA LEU A 757 -19.04 10.01 -28.10
C LEU A 757 -18.42 10.80 -29.26
N ASP A 758 -17.37 10.27 -29.90
CA ASP A 758 -16.74 10.90 -31.06
C ASP A 758 -17.13 10.17 -32.34
N ASN A 759 -18.07 10.74 -33.08
CA ASN A 759 -18.69 10.13 -34.27
C ASN A 759 -19.13 8.67 -34.01
N ALA A 760 -19.60 8.41 -32.79
CA ALA A 760 -19.83 7.07 -32.28
C ALA A 760 -21.33 6.76 -32.18
N THR A 761 -21.66 5.48 -32.34
CA THR A 761 -23.02 4.96 -32.11
C THR A 761 -23.01 4.00 -30.94
N LEU A 762 -23.60 4.41 -29.82
CA LEU A 762 -23.83 3.58 -28.64
C LEU A 762 -25.23 2.94 -28.72
N GLY A 763 -25.26 1.65 -29.03
CA GLY A 763 -26.43 0.81 -29.06
C GLY A 763 -26.81 0.25 -27.70
N LEU A 764 -28.10 0.40 -27.37
CA LEU A 764 -28.77 -0.24 -26.25
C LEU A 764 -29.97 -1.06 -26.76
N THR A 765 -30.24 -2.20 -26.11
CA THR A 765 -31.37 -3.07 -26.47
C THR A 765 -32.20 -3.45 -25.25
N GLY A 766 -33.53 -3.47 -25.43
CA GLY A 766 -34.48 -4.04 -24.46
C GLY A 766 -34.81 -5.51 -24.71
N SER A 767 -34.29 -6.11 -25.79
CA SER A 767 -34.53 -7.52 -26.13
C SER A 767 -33.28 -8.36 -25.87
N VAL A 768 -33.40 -9.36 -25.00
CA VAL A 768 -32.39 -10.40 -24.79
C VAL A 768 -32.82 -11.63 -25.57
N ALA A 769 -32.00 -12.12 -26.51
CA ALA A 769 -32.40 -13.18 -27.44
C ALA A 769 -32.78 -14.51 -26.75
N ARG A 770 -32.16 -14.86 -25.60
CA ARG A 770 -32.47 -16.10 -24.86
C ARG A 770 -32.22 -15.95 -23.35
N LEU A 771 -33.19 -15.41 -22.62
CA LEU A 771 -33.28 -15.59 -21.16
C LEU A 771 -33.85 -17.00 -20.86
N THR A 772 -33.10 -18.06 -21.18
CA THR A 772 -33.56 -19.43 -20.88
C THR A 772 -33.19 -19.77 -19.43
N THR A 773 -34.23 -19.88 -18.60
CA THR A 773 -34.25 -20.33 -17.19
C THR A 773 -33.51 -19.43 -16.18
N THR A 774 -34.30 -18.63 -15.47
CA THR A 774 -33.99 -17.65 -14.41
C THR A 774 -32.83 -18.00 -13.48
N PRO A 775 -32.04 -16.97 -13.16
CA PRO A 775 -32.18 -16.38 -11.83
C PRO A 775 -32.72 -14.93 -11.90
N ALA A 776 -33.56 -14.56 -10.92
CA ALA A 776 -34.43 -13.37 -10.98
C ALA A 776 -33.65 -12.06 -11.14
N LEU A 777 -33.97 -11.28 -12.19
CA LEU A 777 -33.41 -9.96 -12.42
C LEU A 777 -33.61 -9.04 -11.19
N ALA A 778 -32.53 -8.43 -10.69
CA ALA A 778 -32.64 -7.09 -10.14
C ALA A 778 -33.20 -6.18 -11.26
N ALA A 779 -34.14 -5.30 -10.94
CA ALA A 779 -34.79 -4.44 -11.92
C ALA A 779 -33.78 -3.50 -12.60
N VAL A 780 -33.10 -3.97 -13.65
CA VAL A 780 -32.22 -3.15 -14.50
C VAL A 780 -33.12 -2.44 -15.51
N GLU A 781 -33.02 -1.12 -15.58
CA GLU A 781 -33.61 -0.34 -16.66
C GLU A 781 -32.85 -0.67 -17.96
N THR A 782 -33.35 -1.67 -18.68
CA THR A 782 -32.83 -2.00 -20.01
C THR A 782 -33.22 -0.93 -21.03
N ASN A 783 -32.48 -0.85 -22.14
CA ASN A 783 -32.69 0.11 -23.22
C ASN A 783 -32.54 1.58 -22.77
N THR A 784 -31.77 1.84 -21.71
CA THR A 784 -31.59 3.20 -21.17
C THR A 784 -30.12 3.49 -20.86
N LEU A 785 -29.67 4.68 -21.28
CA LEU A 785 -28.45 5.34 -20.80
C LEU A 785 -28.82 6.32 -19.69
N THR A 786 -28.25 6.13 -18.51
CA THR A 786 -28.47 7.03 -17.37
C THR A 786 -27.23 7.88 -17.10
N VAL A 787 -27.39 9.20 -17.07
CA VAL A 787 -26.32 10.15 -16.72
C VAL A 787 -26.61 10.74 -15.35
N ALA A 788 -25.78 10.40 -14.36
CA ALA A 788 -25.94 10.84 -12.98
C ALA A 788 -25.69 12.34 -12.80
N ASP A 789 -26.19 12.91 -11.70
CA ASP A 789 -25.87 14.29 -11.31
C ASP A 789 -24.35 14.46 -11.10
N GLY A 790 -23.80 15.56 -11.59
CA GLY A 790 -22.35 15.81 -11.61
C GLY A 790 -21.54 15.05 -12.68
N ALA A 791 -22.15 14.10 -13.41
CA ALA A 791 -21.54 13.43 -14.55
C ALA A 791 -21.92 14.10 -15.89
N ALA A 792 -21.25 13.72 -16.97
CA ALA A 792 -21.55 14.25 -18.30
C ALA A 792 -21.47 13.22 -19.42
N LEU A 793 -22.42 13.31 -20.35
CA LEU A 793 -22.34 12.73 -21.69
C LEU A 793 -21.95 13.84 -22.66
N SER A 794 -20.86 13.67 -23.40
CA SER A 794 -20.41 14.61 -24.42
C SER A 794 -20.52 13.99 -25.80
N SER A 795 -20.79 14.82 -26.82
CA SER A 795 -20.85 14.41 -28.22
C SER A 795 -19.97 15.32 -29.06
N ILE A 796 -19.11 14.73 -29.87
CA ILE A 796 -18.26 15.41 -30.86
C ILE A 796 -18.58 14.81 -32.23
N GLY A 797 -18.72 15.66 -33.24
CA GLY A 797 -19.21 15.26 -34.55
C GLY A 797 -20.66 14.78 -34.51
N SER A 798 -20.98 13.75 -35.29
CA SER A 798 -22.33 13.19 -35.35
C SER A 798 -22.41 11.85 -34.62
N SER A 799 -22.84 11.89 -33.36
CA SER A 799 -22.96 10.70 -32.51
C SER A 799 -24.42 10.32 -32.28
N THR A 800 -24.64 9.03 -32.01
CA THR A 800 -25.99 8.46 -31.82
C THR A 800 -26.03 7.57 -30.58
N VAL A 801 -27.08 7.70 -29.78
CA VAL A 801 -27.47 6.72 -28.76
C VAL A 801 -28.75 6.04 -29.25
N ILE A 802 -28.70 4.74 -29.48
CA ILE A 802 -29.89 3.94 -29.81
C ILE A 802 -30.45 3.40 -28.50
N GLY A 803 -31.65 3.83 -28.13
CA GLY A 803 -32.22 3.60 -26.81
C GLY A 803 -32.65 4.91 -26.13
N ASN A 804 -33.18 4.80 -24.92
CA ASN A 804 -33.61 5.93 -24.12
C ASN A 804 -32.44 6.60 -23.41
N VAL A 805 -32.56 7.89 -23.10
CA VAL A 805 -31.59 8.62 -22.28
C VAL A 805 -32.32 9.29 -21.12
N THR A 806 -31.90 8.96 -19.90
CA THR A 806 -32.32 9.66 -18.68
C THR A 806 -31.12 10.45 -18.14
N SER A 807 -31.25 11.75 -17.97
CA SER A 807 -30.14 12.59 -17.50
C SER A 807 -30.55 13.40 -16.28
N ALA A 808 -29.75 13.33 -15.22
CA ALA A 808 -29.65 14.35 -14.18
C ALA A 808 -28.38 15.21 -14.35
N GLY A 809 -27.37 14.69 -15.07
CA GLY A 809 -26.13 15.38 -15.38
C GLY A 809 -26.16 16.27 -16.62
N ALA A 810 -24.99 16.53 -17.18
CA ALA A 810 -24.80 17.42 -18.33
C ALA A 810 -24.74 16.67 -19.67
N LEU A 811 -25.42 17.20 -20.69
CA LEU A 811 -25.22 16.88 -22.10
C LEU A 811 -24.32 17.97 -22.72
N LEU A 812 -23.08 17.62 -23.05
CA LEU A 812 -22.04 18.55 -23.50
C LEU A 812 -21.81 18.38 -25.00
N LEU A 813 -22.47 19.21 -25.81
CA LEU A 813 -22.23 19.28 -27.25
C LEU A 813 -21.22 20.38 -27.61
N SER A 814 -20.90 21.28 -26.67
CA SER A 814 -19.86 22.29 -26.84
C SER A 814 -18.46 21.69 -26.84
N ASN A 815 -17.56 22.19 -27.70
CA ASN A 815 -16.21 21.65 -27.92
C ASN A 815 -15.17 21.95 -26.80
N GLY A 816 -15.61 22.36 -25.61
CA GLY A 816 -14.73 22.88 -24.55
C GLY A 816 -14.03 21.84 -23.65
N TYR A 817 -14.48 20.58 -23.61
CA TYR A 817 -14.13 19.66 -22.50
C TYR A 817 -13.24 18.47 -22.88
N ALA A 818 -13.15 18.12 -24.17
CA ALA A 818 -12.44 16.93 -24.65
C ALA A 818 -11.22 17.22 -25.56
N GLY A 819 -10.81 18.50 -25.67
CA GLY A 819 -9.78 18.89 -26.63
C GLY A 819 -10.24 18.77 -28.10
N GLY A 820 -11.54 18.94 -28.34
CA GLY A 820 -12.20 18.72 -29.63
C GLY A 820 -11.48 19.40 -30.80
N ASN A 821 -11.04 18.59 -31.75
CA ASN A 821 -10.51 19.02 -33.04
C ASN A 821 -11.70 19.10 -34.01
N GLY A 822 -12.38 20.24 -34.07
CA GLY A 822 -13.64 20.37 -34.81
C GLY A 822 -14.06 21.82 -35.04
N THR A 823 -15.08 22.02 -35.86
CA THR A 823 -15.76 23.31 -35.96
C THR A 823 -16.45 23.61 -34.64
N VAL A 824 -16.32 24.83 -34.12
CA VAL A 824 -16.92 25.24 -32.81
C VAL A 824 -18.42 24.97 -32.74
N THR A 825 -19.10 24.87 -33.88
CA THR A 825 -20.51 24.50 -34.01
C THR A 825 -20.68 23.34 -34.98
N GLY A 826 -21.79 22.62 -34.89
CA GLY A 826 -22.21 21.60 -35.86
C GLY A 826 -22.20 20.19 -35.30
N ASP A 827 -21.90 20.03 -34.00
CA ASP A 827 -21.98 18.75 -33.33
C ASP A 827 -23.44 18.33 -33.17
N ARG A 828 -23.70 17.04 -33.33
CA ARG A 828 -25.03 16.46 -33.30
C ARG A 828 -25.07 15.24 -32.41
N LEU A 829 -25.89 15.28 -31.37
CA LEU A 829 -26.26 14.10 -30.59
C LEU A 829 -27.66 13.65 -31.00
N THR A 830 -27.78 12.45 -31.56
CA THR A 830 -29.08 11.83 -31.87
C THR A 830 -29.44 10.79 -30.81
N ILE A 831 -30.59 10.93 -30.17
CA ILE A 831 -31.19 9.95 -29.27
C ILE A 831 -32.29 9.25 -30.07
N ALA A 832 -32.02 8.02 -30.51
CA ALA A 832 -32.97 7.16 -31.20
C ALA A 832 -33.84 6.40 -30.18
N GLY A 833 -34.59 7.18 -29.38
CA GLY A 833 -35.44 6.73 -28.28
C GLY A 833 -36.00 7.92 -27.50
N ASN A 834 -36.53 7.67 -26.31
CA ASN A 834 -37.09 8.72 -25.46
C ASN A 834 -35.98 9.44 -24.65
N TYR A 835 -36.18 10.73 -24.39
CA TYR A 835 -35.35 11.54 -23.51
C TYR A 835 -36.12 11.97 -22.26
N ALA A 836 -35.53 11.78 -21.09
CA ALA A 836 -36.07 12.23 -19.81
C ALA A 836 -35.03 13.10 -19.07
N GLY A 837 -35.30 14.40 -18.96
CA GLY A 837 -34.50 15.33 -18.15
C GLY A 837 -34.97 15.33 -16.69
N ASN A 838 -34.06 15.15 -15.73
CA ASN A 838 -34.34 15.24 -14.30
C ASN A 838 -33.51 16.37 -13.67
N GLY A 839 -33.77 17.61 -14.10
CA GLY A 839 -32.92 18.75 -13.74
C GLY A 839 -31.58 18.77 -14.49
N ALA A 840 -31.49 18.03 -15.60
CA ALA A 840 -30.31 18.00 -16.46
C ALA A 840 -29.92 19.38 -16.99
N SER A 841 -28.70 19.48 -17.51
CA SER A 841 -28.27 20.62 -18.31
C SER A 841 -27.79 20.18 -19.68
N ILE A 842 -28.00 21.03 -20.69
CA ILE A 842 -27.41 20.89 -22.01
C ILE A 842 -26.59 22.14 -22.33
N VAL A 843 -25.41 21.96 -22.89
CA VAL A 843 -24.52 23.04 -23.33
C VAL A 843 -24.26 22.89 -24.82
N LEU A 844 -24.62 23.93 -25.59
CA LEU A 844 -24.55 23.98 -27.05
C LEU A 844 -23.78 25.24 -27.46
N ASP A 845 -23.01 25.14 -28.53
CA ASP A 845 -22.39 26.27 -29.20
C ASP A 845 -23.25 26.67 -30.42
N THR A 846 -23.62 27.96 -30.48
CA THR A 846 -24.44 28.52 -31.57
C THR A 846 -23.82 29.81 -32.06
N GLN A 847 -23.64 29.97 -33.37
CA GLN A 847 -23.29 31.26 -33.96
C GLN A 847 -24.55 32.14 -34.04
N LEU A 848 -24.91 32.82 -32.94
CA LEU A 848 -26.17 33.58 -32.85
C LEU A 848 -26.34 34.58 -34.01
N GLY A 849 -27.34 34.32 -34.87
CA GLY A 849 -27.56 35.02 -36.13
C GLY A 849 -29.00 34.85 -36.64
N ASN A 850 -29.17 34.60 -37.94
CA ASN A 850 -30.48 34.38 -38.58
C ASN A 850 -30.88 32.89 -38.56
N ASP A 851 -31.99 32.53 -39.21
CA ASP A 851 -32.53 31.16 -39.25
C ASP A 851 -31.55 30.08 -39.76
N SER A 852 -30.52 30.46 -40.52
CA SER A 852 -29.49 29.55 -41.08
C SER A 852 -28.21 29.44 -40.24
N SER A 853 -28.24 29.92 -39.00
CA SER A 853 -27.07 29.93 -38.11
C SER A 853 -26.52 28.52 -37.86
N ALA A 854 -25.21 28.38 -37.94
CA ALA A 854 -24.53 27.15 -37.55
C ALA A 854 -24.67 26.96 -36.04
N THR A 855 -25.05 25.75 -35.64
CA THR A 855 -25.35 25.41 -34.25
C THR A 855 -25.14 23.93 -34.02
N ASP A 856 -24.78 23.58 -32.80
CA ASP A 856 -24.92 22.22 -32.30
C ASP A 856 -26.40 21.87 -32.14
N ARG A 857 -26.70 20.56 -32.21
CA ARG A 857 -28.08 20.05 -32.20
C ARG A 857 -28.24 18.79 -31.36
N LEU A 858 -29.26 18.80 -30.48
CA LEU A 858 -29.81 17.59 -29.88
C LEU A 858 -31.01 17.13 -30.70
N VAL A 859 -31.06 15.87 -31.09
CA VAL A 859 -32.23 15.30 -31.78
C VAL A 859 -32.76 14.10 -31.03
N ILE A 860 -34.07 14.10 -30.79
CA ILE A 860 -34.78 13.06 -30.04
C ILE A 860 -35.85 12.48 -30.96
N GLN A 861 -35.69 11.20 -31.32
CA GLN A 861 -36.64 10.51 -32.21
C GLN A 861 -37.87 9.97 -31.47
N GLY A 862 -37.85 9.98 -30.14
CA GLY A 862 -38.97 9.62 -29.27
C GLY A 862 -39.56 10.81 -28.52
N ASP A 863 -40.13 10.55 -27.35
CA ASP A 863 -40.73 11.56 -26.48
C ASP A 863 -39.66 12.31 -25.67
N ALA A 864 -39.88 13.60 -25.41
CA ALA A 864 -39.08 14.43 -24.50
C ALA A 864 -39.89 14.79 -23.25
N THR A 865 -39.42 14.34 -22.08
CA THR A 865 -40.12 14.48 -20.80
C THR A 865 -39.21 15.07 -19.71
N GLY A 866 -39.82 15.51 -18.60
CA GLY A 866 -39.09 16.07 -17.47
C GLY A 866 -38.64 17.52 -17.70
N THR A 867 -37.49 17.92 -17.15
CA THR A 867 -36.96 19.29 -17.26
C THR A 867 -35.45 19.30 -17.50
N THR A 868 -35.01 20.17 -18.43
CA THR A 868 -33.60 20.35 -18.83
C THR A 868 -33.28 21.82 -19.00
N SER A 869 -32.18 22.29 -18.40
CA SER A 869 -31.68 23.65 -18.57
C SER A 869 -30.79 23.75 -19.80
N VAL A 870 -31.13 24.63 -20.74
CA VAL A 870 -30.39 24.84 -21.99
C VAL A 870 -29.47 26.04 -21.87
N ARG A 871 -28.16 25.83 -21.95
CA ARG A 871 -27.16 26.90 -22.05
C ARG A 871 -26.67 26.98 -23.49
N VAL A 872 -26.70 28.19 -24.04
CA VAL A 872 -26.16 28.50 -25.37
C VAL A 872 -24.92 29.35 -25.20
N ASN A 873 -23.78 28.91 -25.72
CA ASN A 873 -22.60 29.74 -25.84
C ASN A 873 -22.60 30.39 -27.24
N ASN A 874 -22.43 31.71 -27.29
CA ASN A 874 -22.32 32.40 -28.57
C ASN A 874 -20.96 32.12 -29.21
N ALA A 875 -20.93 31.28 -30.26
CA ALA A 875 -19.74 30.91 -31.01
C ALA A 875 -19.33 31.98 -32.04
N GLY A 876 -19.23 33.24 -31.61
CA GLY A 876 -18.82 34.36 -32.46
C GLY A 876 -19.91 34.92 -33.39
N GLY A 877 -21.19 34.66 -33.11
CA GLY A 877 -22.32 35.25 -33.83
C GLY A 877 -22.52 36.73 -33.50
N THR A 878 -22.86 37.53 -34.52
CA THR A 878 -23.05 38.98 -34.40
C THR A 878 -24.50 39.39 -34.12
N GLY A 879 -25.43 38.44 -34.04
CA GLY A 879 -26.86 38.69 -33.94
C GLY A 879 -27.51 39.09 -35.27
N ALA A 880 -28.74 38.63 -35.50
CA ALA A 880 -29.62 39.03 -36.59
C ALA A 880 -31.08 38.66 -36.26
N GLN A 881 -32.02 39.23 -37.01
CA GLN A 881 -33.41 38.80 -36.97
C GLN A 881 -33.56 37.34 -37.41
N THR A 882 -34.38 36.61 -36.68
CA THR A 882 -34.92 35.29 -37.04
C THR A 882 -36.38 35.44 -37.47
N HIS A 883 -36.81 34.63 -38.43
CA HIS A 883 -38.22 34.50 -38.81
C HIS A 883 -38.75 33.10 -38.48
N ALA A 884 -37.99 32.06 -38.84
CA ALA A 884 -38.27 30.68 -38.44
C ALA A 884 -37.64 30.31 -37.09
N GLY A 885 -36.55 30.98 -36.70
CA GLY A 885 -35.75 30.65 -35.52
C GLY A 885 -34.54 29.77 -35.84
N ILE A 886 -33.58 29.72 -34.92
CA ILE A 886 -32.41 28.82 -34.99
C ILE A 886 -32.77 27.53 -34.23
N THR A 887 -33.11 26.45 -34.95
CA THR A 887 -33.43 25.16 -34.32
C THR A 887 -32.21 24.55 -33.63
N ILE A 888 -32.33 24.26 -32.34
CA ILE A 888 -31.26 23.68 -31.52
C ILE A 888 -31.63 22.32 -30.90
N ILE A 889 -32.93 22.02 -30.80
CA ILE A 889 -33.43 20.71 -30.36
C ILE A 889 -34.56 20.28 -31.30
N GLU A 890 -34.50 19.05 -31.80
CA GLU A 890 -35.55 18.44 -32.63
C GLU A 890 -36.20 17.29 -31.84
N VAL A 891 -37.54 17.23 -31.80
CA VAL A 891 -38.27 16.15 -31.09
C VAL A 891 -39.37 15.59 -31.99
N ASP A 892 -39.21 14.35 -32.44
CA ASP A 892 -40.20 13.67 -33.29
C ASP A 892 -41.45 13.25 -32.50
N GLY A 893 -41.27 12.83 -31.23
CA GLY A 893 -42.35 12.43 -30.31
C GLY A 893 -42.97 13.58 -29.53
N VAL A 894 -43.65 13.24 -28.43
CA VAL A 894 -44.36 14.21 -27.57
C VAL A 894 -43.37 15.02 -26.73
N SER A 895 -43.53 16.35 -26.69
CA SER A 895 -42.75 17.25 -25.81
C SER A 895 -43.64 18.25 -25.06
N PHE A 896 -43.27 18.56 -23.81
CA PHE A 896 -43.95 19.54 -22.95
C PHE A 896 -43.20 20.87 -22.89
N ASP A 897 -43.88 21.98 -22.58
CA ASP A 897 -43.29 23.33 -22.53
C ASP A 897 -42.21 23.50 -21.45
N ASN A 898 -42.18 22.62 -20.45
CA ASN A 898 -41.17 22.61 -19.40
C ASN A 898 -40.00 21.65 -19.68
N ALA A 899 -40.03 20.90 -20.80
CA ALA A 899 -38.98 19.95 -21.15
C ALA A 899 -37.61 20.62 -21.29
N PHE A 900 -37.58 21.82 -21.88
CA PHE A 900 -36.37 22.59 -22.11
C PHE A 900 -36.55 24.05 -21.71
N LEU A 901 -35.66 24.54 -20.85
CA LEU A 901 -35.72 25.89 -20.29
C LEU A 901 -34.39 26.61 -20.54
N LEU A 902 -34.43 27.73 -21.25
CA LEU A 902 -33.23 28.51 -21.54
C LEU A 902 -32.64 29.10 -20.25
N LYS A 903 -31.36 28.82 -20.00
CA LYS A 903 -30.52 29.53 -19.05
C LYS A 903 -30.01 30.80 -19.72
N GLY A 904 -30.87 31.81 -19.74
CA GLY A 904 -30.58 33.11 -20.35
C GLY A 904 -29.54 33.91 -19.58
N ASP A 905 -28.96 34.91 -20.25
CA ASP A 905 -28.12 35.94 -19.66
C ASP A 905 -28.96 36.89 -18.78
N TYR A 906 -30.24 37.07 -19.12
CA TYR A 906 -31.21 37.88 -18.39
C TYR A 906 -32.65 37.40 -18.65
N VAL A 907 -33.61 38.01 -17.95
CA VAL A 907 -35.06 37.80 -18.18
C VAL A 907 -35.63 39.05 -18.84
N THR A 908 -36.32 38.87 -19.96
CA THR A 908 -36.96 39.94 -20.73
C THR A 908 -38.19 40.48 -20.00
N THR A 909 -38.68 41.66 -20.42
CA THR A 909 -39.86 42.31 -19.82
C THR A 909 -41.14 41.48 -19.93
N ASP A 910 -41.29 40.63 -20.96
CA ASP A 910 -42.35 39.62 -21.08
C ASP A 910 -42.11 38.34 -20.28
N GLY A 911 -41.11 38.32 -19.39
CA GLY A 911 -40.85 37.24 -18.45
C GLY A 911 -40.12 36.02 -19.03
N LYS A 912 -39.48 36.15 -20.21
CA LYS A 912 -38.79 35.05 -20.88
C LYS A 912 -37.28 35.14 -20.65
N PRO A 913 -36.57 34.04 -20.31
CA PRO A 913 -35.11 34.03 -20.35
C PRO A 913 -34.61 34.29 -21.77
N ALA A 914 -33.53 35.07 -21.92
CA ALA A 914 -32.93 35.35 -23.22
C ALA A 914 -31.40 35.36 -23.18
N VAL A 915 -30.79 34.94 -24.30
CA VAL A 915 -29.34 35.05 -24.54
C VAL A 915 -29.04 36.18 -25.52
N ILE A 916 -27.92 36.87 -25.33
CA ILE A 916 -27.56 38.06 -26.12
C ILE A 916 -26.68 37.66 -27.32
N GLY A 917 -27.11 38.05 -28.52
CA GLY A 917 -26.32 37.96 -29.75
C GLY A 917 -26.28 39.33 -30.42
N GLY A 918 -25.15 40.04 -30.31
CA GLY A 918 -24.98 41.40 -30.83
C GLY A 918 -26.10 42.35 -30.38
N ALA A 919 -26.82 42.97 -31.33
CA ALA A 919 -27.93 43.88 -31.02
C ALA A 919 -29.22 43.16 -30.57
N TYR A 920 -29.30 41.84 -30.73
CA TYR A 920 -30.51 41.05 -30.56
C TYR A 920 -30.47 40.22 -29.27
N ALA A 921 -31.65 39.89 -28.77
CA ALA A 921 -31.81 38.91 -27.71
C ALA A 921 -32.68 37.76 -28.21
N TYR A 922 -32.29 36.54 -27.85
CA TYR A 922 -32.91 35.31 -28.34
C TYR A 922 -33.57 34.57 -27.19
N THR A 923 -34.86 34.28 -27.33
CA THR A 923 -35.65 33.46 -26.41
C THR A 923 -35.83 32.05 -27.00
N LEU A 924 -35.88 31.03 -26.15
CA LEU A 924 -36.18 29.67 -26.60
C LEU A 924 -37.70 29.49 -26.75
N GLN A 925 -38.13 28.99 -27.91
CA GLN A 925 -39.53 28.76 -28.24
C GLN A 925 -39.71 27.34 -28.81
N ALA A 926 -40.85 26.72 -28.52
CA ALA A 926 -41.23 25.43 -29.09
C ALA A 926 -42.19 25.62 -30.27
N SER A 927 -42.07 24.76 -31.28
CA SER A 927 -43.05 24.64 -32.36
C SER A 927 -44.26 23.82 -31.90
N GLY A 928 -45.37 23.95 -32.63
CA GLY A 928 -46.60 23.17 -32.38
C GLY A 928 -47.30 23.49 -31.05
N GLU A 929 -48.35 22.70 -30.76
CA GLU A 929 -49.16 22.83 -29.54
C GLU A 929 -48.52 22.09 -28.35
N GLU A 930 -48.78 22.57 -27.13
CA GLU A 930 -48.35 21.89 -25.90
C GLU A 930 -48.73 20.40 -25.91
N ALA A 931 -47.80 19.53 -25.50
CA ALA A 931 -47.98 18.07 -25.48
C ALA A 931 -48.32 17.44 -26.84
N GLY A 932 -48.02 18.12 -27.95
CA GLY A 932 -48.07 17.58 -29.31
C GLY A 932 -46.80 16.81 -29.70
N ALA A 933 -46.91 16.00 -30.76
CA ALA A 933 -45.78 15.33 -31.40
C ALA A 933 -45.11 16.23 -32.47
N GLY A 934 -43.82 16.03 -32.74
CA GLY A 934 -43.08 16.80 -33.74
C GLY A 934 -42.79 18.25 -33.33
N ARG A 935 -42.44 18.46 -32.05
CA ARG A 935 -42.20 19.80 -31.47
C ARG A 935 -40.70 20.09 -31.39
N ASP A 936 -40.24 21.00 -32.22
CA ASP A 936 -38.86 21.47 -32.26
C ASP A 936 -38.67 22.71 -31.40
N TRP A 937 -37.48 22.88 -30.84
CA TRP A 937 -37.10 24.06 -30.07
C TRP A 937 -36.08 24.91 -30.79
N PHE A 938 -36.40 26.20 -30.90
CA PHE A 938 -35.62 27.16 -31.65
C PHE A 938 -35.38 28.45 -30.86
N LEU A 939 -34.22 29.06 -31.09
CA LEU A 939 -33.89 30.39 -30.59
C LEU A 939 -34.52 31.43 -31.51
N SER A 940 -35.40 32.27 -30.96
CA SER A 940 -36.10 33.32 -31.68
C SER A 940 -35.79 34.70 -31.10
N SER A 941 -35.39 35.60 -32.00
CA SER A 941 -35.25 37.04 -31.77
C SER A 941 -36.52 37.83 -32.13
N GLU A 942 -37.65 37.15 -32.38
CA GLU A 942 -38.94 37.81 -32.59
C GLU A 942 -39.63 38.07 -31.25
N LEU A 943 -40.22 39.26 -31.13
CA LEU A 943 -41.10 39.62 -30.02
C LEU A 943 -42.54 39.33 -30.44
N THR A 944 -43.08 38.19 -30.01
CA THR A 944 -44.51 37.88 -30.15
C THR A 944 -45.28 38.49 -28.98
N PRO A 945 -46.07 39.56 -29.18
CA PRO A 945 -46.80 40.17 -28.08
C PRO A 945 -47.88 39.22 -27.56
N THR A 946 -47.83 38.88 -26.27
CA THR A 946 -48.96 38.27 -25.58
C THR A 946 -50.10 39.29 -25.50
N ALA A 947 -51.29 38.91 -25.97
CA ALA A 947 -52.47 39.77 -25.92
C ALA A 947 -52.70 40.33 -24.50
N PRO A 948 -53.00 41.63 -24.34
CA PRO A 948 -53.23 42.21 -23.02
C PRO A 948 -54.44 41.57 -22.34
N SER A 949 -54.26 41.16 -21.08
CA SER A 949 -55.36 41.00 -20.14
C SER A 949 -56.14 42.34 -20.06
N ILE A 950 -57.46 42.27 -20.21
CA ILE A 950 -58.35 43.44 -20.16
C ILE A 950 -58.26 44.09 -18.77
N GLY A 951 -57.49 45.18 -18.66
CA GLY A 951 -57.32 45.95 -17.42
C GLY A 951 -56.48 47.22 -17.60
N THR A 952 -57.12 48.29 -18.07
CA THR A 952 -56.75 49.73 -18.05
C THR A 952 -55.34 50.17 -17.61
N ILE A 953 -54.44 50.41 -18.58
CA ILE A 953 -53.41 51.49 -18.58
C ILE A 953 -53.06 51.81 -20.07
N PRO A 954 -52.62 53.03 -20.46
CA PRO A 954 -52.42 53.39 -21.86
C PRO A 954 -51.29 52.57 -22.50
N GLU A 955 -51.63 51.86 -23.57
CA GLU A 955 -50.73 50.99 -24.32
C GLU A 955 -49.83 51.83 -25.25
N LYS A 956 -48.51 51.76 -25.03
CA LYS A 956 -47.48 52.24 -25.98
C LYS A 956 -47.58 51.33 -27.22
N PRO A 957 -47.65 51.85 -28.47
CA PRO A 957 -48.00 51.02 -29.62
C PRO A 957 -46.90 50.00 -29.91
N VAL A 958 -47.23 48.72 -29.75
CA VAL A 958 -46.42 47.60 -30.24
C VAL A 958 -46.71 47.43 -31.74
N ILE A 959 -45.71 47.67 -32.58
CA ILE A 959 -45.81 47.39 -34.01
C ILE A 959 -45.73 45.86 -34.19
N GLY A 960 -46.71 45.27 -34.86
CA GLY A 960 -46.71 43.84 -35.21
C GLY A 960 -45.47 43.48 -36.04
N GLY A 961 -44.78 42.40 -35.63
CA GLY A 961 -43.48 41.97 -36.16
C GLY A 961 -42.27 42.59 -35.43
N ALA A 962 -42.42 42.96 -34.16
CA ALA A 962 -41.37 43.62 -33.39
C ALA A 962 -40.15 42.71 -33.18
N LEU A 963 -38.96 43.27 -33.38
CA LEU A 963 -37.68 42.63 -33.10
C LEU A 963 -37.38 42.68 -31.60
N ARG A 964 -36.84 41.59 -31.07
CA ARG A 964 -36.33 41.53 -29.71
C ARG A 964 -34.87 42.00 -29.69
N TYR A 965 -34.68 43.26 -29.35
CA TYR A 965 -33.36 43.81 -29.10
C TYR A 965 -32.87 43.49 -27.68
N GLN A 966 -31.56 43.47 -27.50
CA GLN A 966 -30.95 43.36 -26.16
C GLN A 966 -31.15 44.65 -25.34
N PRO A 967 -31.06 44.61 -23.99
CA PRO A 967 -31.33 45.77 -23.14
C PRO A 967 -30.36 46.94 -23.32
N GLY A 968 -29.17 46.70 -23.88
CA GLY A 968 -28.22 47.76 -24.23
C GLY A 968 -28.58 48.54 -25.51
N ALA A 969 -29.40 47.97 -26.40
CA ALA A 969 -29.78 48.60 -27.67
C ALA A 969 -30.42 50.00 -27.52
N PRO A 970 -31.40 50.24 -26.62
CA PRO A 970 -31.95 51.58 -26.42
C PRO A 970 -30.92 52.61 -25.95
N LEU A 971 -29.95 52.18 -25.13
CA LEU A 971 -28.87 53.05 -24.66
C LEU A 971 -27.97 53.46 -25.83
N TYR A 972 -27.57 52.50 -26.67
CA TYR A 972 -26.78 52.79 -27.85
C TYR A 972 -27.53 53.64 -28.89
N GLU A 973 -28.84 53.45 -29.06
CA GLU A 973 -29.69 54.26 -29.96
C GLU A 973 -29.77 55.72 -29.50
N GLN A 974 -30.03 55.94 -28.21
CA GLN A 974 -30.22 57.29 -27.69
C GLN A 974 -28.90 58.03 -27.46
N TYR A 975 -27.79 57.33 -27.24
CA TYR A 975 -26.50 57.93 -26.88
C TYR A 975 -26.11 59.17 -27.72
N PRO A 976 -26.17 59.16 -29.07
CA PRO A 976 -25.87 60.35 -29.87
C PRO A 976 -26.79 61.56 -29.60
N GLN A 977 -28.05 61.33 -29.21
CA GLN A 977 -29.01 62.41 -28.90
C GLN A 977 -28.66 63.13 -27.60
N ILE A 978 -28.13 62.39 -26.60
CA ILE A 978 -27.64 62.96 -25.34
C ILE A 978 -26.45 63.89 -25.62
N LEU A 979 -25.50 63.41 -26.43
CA LEU A 979 -24.35 64.22 -26.86
C LEU A 979 -24.79 65.46 -27.65
N ALA A 980 -25.78 65.33 -28.53
CA ALA A 980 -26.34 66.44 -29.29
C ALA A 980 -27.02 67.50 -28.41
N ALA A 981 -27.77 67.08 -27.39
CA ALA A 981 -28.42 67.99 -26.43
C ALA A 981 -27.38 68.85 -25.68
N LEU A 982 -26.26 68.24 -25.28
CA LEU A 982 -25.15 68.94 -24.63
C LEU A 982 -24.43 69.91 -25.61
N ASN A 983 -24.36 69.54 -26.90
CA ASN A 983 -23.71 70.32 -27.96
C ASN A 983 -24.60 71.41 -28.61
N THR A 984 -25.74 71.76 -28.02
CA THR A 984 -26.61 72.83 -28.52
C THR A 984 -25.95 74.20 -28.46
N LEU A 985 -26.26 75.05 -29.44
CA LEU A 985 -25.79 76.44 -29.51
C LEU A 985 -26.90 77.41 -29.05
N PRO A 986 -26.58 78.46 -28.26
CA PRO A 986 -27.56 79.47 -27.89
C PRO A 986 -28.01 80.32 -29.09
N THR A 987 -29.19 80.92 -29.01
CA THR A 987 -29.53 82.04 -29.90
C THR A 987 -28.63 83.24 -29.62
N LEU A 988 -28.54 84.20 -30.55
CA LEU A 988 -27.79 85.43 -30.36
C LEU A 988 -28.19 86.07 -29.02
N GLN A 989 -29.50 86.25 -28.81
CA GLN A 989 -30.03 86.86 -27.59
C GLN A 989 -29.67 86.08 -26.31
N GLN A 990 -29.70 84.74 -26.34
CA GLN A 990 -29.33 83.90 -25.20
C GLN A 990 -27.83 83.99 -24.87
N ARG A 991 -26.98 84.17 -25.88
CA ARG A 991 -25.52 84.30 -25.71
C ARG A 991 -25.13 85.68 -25.21
N VAL A 992 -25.71 86.72 -25.81
CA VAL A 992 -25.29 88.09 -25.56
C VAL A 992 -26.05 88.77 -24.43
N GLY A 993 -27.27 88.33 -24.15
CA GLY A 993 -28.14 88.89 -23.12
C GLY A 993 -28.46 90.36 -23.38
N ASN A 994 -28.66 91.12 -22.31
CA ASN A 994 -29.05 92.53 -22.40
C ASN A 994 -27.88 93.47 -22.75
N ARG A 995 -26.67 92.95 -23.02
CA ARG A 995 -25.49 93.74 -23.43
C ARG A 995 -25.74 94.54 -24.72
N TYR A 996 -26.73 94.14 -25.54
CA TYR A 996 -27.03 94.73 -26.84
C TYR A 996 -28.45 95.35 -26.91
N TRP A 997 -29.06 95.67 -25.77
CA TRP A 997 -30.47 96.08 -25.68
C TRP A 997 -30.76 97.57 -25.96
N SER A 998 -29.77 98.45 -26.14
CA SER A 998 -29.97 99.86 -26.55
C SER A 998 -29.07 100.24 -27.75
N GLN A 999 -29.43 101.28 -28.50
CA GLN A 999 -28.52 101.87 -29.50
C GLN A 999 -27.22 102.36 -28.82
N ASP A 1000 -27.30 102.79 -27.57
CA ASP A 1000 -26.13 103.18 -26.77
C ASP A 1000 -25.18 102.00 -26.47
N GLY A 1001 -25.72 100.79 -26.24
CA GLY A 1001 -24.91 99.58 -26.03
C GLY A 1001 -24.08 99.15 -27.26
N LEU A 1002 -24.48 99.54 -28.47
CA LEU A 1002 -23.68 99.35 -29.69
C LEU A 1002 -22.57 100.41 -29.84
N THR A 1003 -22.75 101.60 -29.25
CA THR A 1003 -21.72 102.66 -29.22
C THR A 1003 -20.64 102.41 -28.17
N GLU A 1004 -20.98 101.76 -27.05
CA GLU A 1004 -20.00 101.29 -26.05
C GLU A 1004 -19.11 100.14 -26.57
N LEU A 1005 -19.54 99.44 -27.62
CA LEU A 1005 -18.79 98.37 -28.30
C LEU A 1005 -18.08 98.88 -29.57
N SER A 1006 -17.75 100.16 -29.63
CA SER A 1006 -17.01 100.75 -30.74
C SER A 1006 -15.51 100.45 -30.65
N LEU A 1007 -14.82 100.44 -31.81
CA LEU A 1007 -13.36 100.33 -31.87
C LEU A 1007 -12.63 101.46 -31.12
N GLU A 1008 -13.33 102.56 -30.83
CA GLU A 1008 -12.82 103.73 -30.10
C GLU A 1008 -12.90 103.59 -28.56
N GLY A 1009 -13.64 102.60 -28.03
CA GLY A 1009 -13.96 102.42 -26.60
C GLY A 1009 -13.35 101.20 -25.90
N LEU A 1010 -12.20 100.70 -26.38
CA LEU A 1010 -11.59 99.44 -25.89
C LEU A 1010 -11.23 99.43 -24.39
N ASP A 1011 -11.07 100.59 -23.74
CA ASP A 1011 -10.62 100.68 -22.34
C ASP A 1011 -11.74 100.50 -21.29
N ASP A 1012 -13.03 100.55 -21.68
CA ASP A 1012 -14.19 100.53 -20.73
C ASP A 1012 -15.28 99.46 -21.06
N ALA A 1013 -15.05 98.57 -22.03
CA ALA A 1013 -16.07 97.62 -22.52
C ALA A 1013 -16.07 96.23 -21.83
N GLN A 1014 -17.26 95.66 -21.61
CA GLN A 1014 -17.50 94.31 -21.07
C GLN A 1014 -17.35 93.22 -22.16
N TRP A 1015 -16.10 92.87 -22.53
CA TRP A 1015 -15.79 91.85 -23.57
C TRP A 1015 -15.98 90.42 -23.07
N ALA A 1016 -15.71 90.16 -21.79
CA ALA A 1016 -15.86 88.85 -21.17
C ALA A 1016 -17.30 88.59 -20.70
N TRP A 1017 -17.79 87.38 -20.92
CA TRP A 1017 -19.11 86.95 -20.48
C TRP A 1017 -19.08 85.51 -19.95
N GLY A 1018 -20.03 85.22 -19.07
CA GLY A 1018 -20.30 83.87 -18.56
C GLY A 1018 -21.79 83.57 -18.65
N ARG A 1019 -22.12 82.34 -19.02
CA ARG A 1019 -23.49 81.83 -19.15
C ARG A 1019 -23.56 80.47 -18.48
N ILE A 1020 -24.56 80.27 -17.64
CA ILE A 1020 -24.92 78.96 -17.11
C ILE A 1020 -26.28 78.59 -17.69
N GLU A 1021 -26.38 77.37 -18.17
CA GLU A 1021 -27.59 76.77 -18.70
C GLU A 1021 -27.91 75.54 -17.88
N GLY A 1022 -29.15 75.45 -17.40
CA GLY A 1022 -29.74 74.23 -16.88
C GLY A 1022 -30.95 73.91 -17.75
N ASN A 1023 -31.08 72.66 -18.16
CA ASN A 1023 -32.14 72.25 -19.08
C ASN A 1023 -32.58 70.83 -18.74
N HIS A 1024 -33.89 70.64 -18.65
CA HIS A 1024 -34.53 69.34 -18.49
C HIS A 1024 -35.33 69.04 -19.76
N GLN A 1025 -35.08 67.90 -20.38
CA GLN A 1025 -35.73 67.48 -21.62
C GLN A 1025 -36.35 66.10 -21.44
N ASN A 1026 -37.69 66.04 -21.47
CA ASN A 1026 -38.41 64.79 -21.69
C ASN A 1026 -38.73 64.66 -23.18
N ALA A 1027 -38.33 63.55 -23.78
CA ALA A 1027 -38.60 63.25 -25.18
C ALA A 1027 -39.17 61.85 -25.37
N ASP A 1028 -40.34 61.80 -26.02
CA ASP A 1028 -40.96 60.60 -26.57
C ASP A 1028 -40.91 60.65 -28.12
N PRO A 1029 -39.90 60.03 -28.75
CA PRO A 1029 -39.72 60.11 -30.19
C PRO A 1029 -40.87 59.46 -30.95
N ALA A 1030 -41.44 60.16 -31.93
CA ALA A 1030 -42.48 59.61 -32.81
C ALA A 1030 -42.04 58.36 -33.61
N LYS A 1031 -40.72 58.15 -33.75
CA LYS A 1031 -40.09 56.93 -34.28
C LYS A 1031 -38.85 56.61 -33.47
N SER A 1032 -38.76 55.38 -32.98
CA SER A 1032 -37.57 54.81 -32.33
C SER A 1032 -37.46 53.33 -32.72
N THR A 1033 -36.23 52.85 -32.91
CA THR A 1033 -35.99 51.44 -33.30
C THR A 1033 -36.23 50.50 -32.12
N SER A 1034 -35.82 50.91 -30.92
CA SER A 1034 -36.08 50.22 -29.66
C SER A 1034 -37.32 50.74 -28.92
N GLY A 1035 -38.09 51.68 -29.46
CA GLY A 1035 -39.23 52.29 -28.75
C GLY A 1035 -38.84 53.07 -27.48
N SER A 1036 -37.63 53.61 -27.45
CA SER A 1036 -37.04 54.27 -26.28
C SER A 1036 -37.55 55.69 -26.10
N GLN A 1037 -37.91 56.01 -24.86
CA GLN A 1037 -38.10 57.36 -24.33
C GLN A 1037 -36.83 57.79 -23.59
N ARG A 1038 -36.59 59.09 -23.51
CA ARG A 1038 -35.44 59.63 -22.77
C ARG A 1038 -35.84 60.85 -21.95
N ASP A 1039 -35.33 60.91 -20.73
CA ASP A 1039 -35.33 62.09 -19.88
C ASP A 1039 -33.87 62.54 -19.71
N ILE A 1040 -33.56 63.77 -20.08
CA ILE A 1040 -32.20 64.33 -20.02
C ILE A 1040 -32.18 65.51 -19.07
N ASP A 1041 -31.36 65.43 -18.04
CA ASP A 1041 -30.98 66.55 -17.18
C ASP A 1041 -29.57 66.98 -17.55
N LEU A 1042 -29.42 68.22 -18.01
CA LEU A 1042 -28.11 68.77 -18.33
C LEU A 1042 -27.87 70.12 -17.69
N TRP A 1043 -26.59 70.37 -17.40
CA TRP A 1043 -26.09 71.70 -17.08
C TRP A 1043 -24.84 72.00 -17.90
N LYS A 1044 -24.71 73.25 -18.34
CA LYS A 1044 -23.59 73.71 -19.16
C LYS A 1044 -23.15 75.10 -18.70
N LEU A 1045 -21.87 75.24 -18.42
CA LEU A 1045 -21.19 76.51 -18.21
C LEU A 1045 -20.47 76.90 -19.50
N GLN A 1046 -20.70 78.13 -19.97
CA GLN A 1046 -19.98 78.72 -21.09
C GLN A 1046 -19.35 80.03 -20.65
N THR A 1047 -18.11 80.26 -21.03
CA THR A 1047 -17.41 81.53 -20.82
C THR A 1047 -16.78 81.97 -22.13
N GLY A 1048 -16.86 83.25 -22.45
CA GLY A 1048 -16.40 83.72 -23.74
C GLY A 1048 -16.03 85.18 -23.77
N LEU A 1049 -15.45 85.57 -24.89
CA LEU A 1049 -14.98 86.91 -25.19
C LEU A 1049 -15.56 87.32 -26.54
N ASP A 1050 -16.23 88.47 -26.60
CA ASP A 1050 -16.74 89.05 -27.84
C ASP A 1050 -15.99 90.37 -28.12
N ILE A 1051 -15.35 90.49 -29.28
CA ILE A 1051 -14.50 91.65 -29.64
C ILE A 1051 -15.00 92.27 -30.96
N PRO A 1052 -15.23 93.59 -31.00
CA PRO A 1052 -15.47 94.33 -32.24
C PRO A 1052 -14.33 94.15 -33.24
N LEU A 1053 -14.63 93.68 -34.46
CA LEU A 1053 -13.67 93.49 -35.54
C LEU A 1053 -13.69 94.65 -36.55
N TYR A 1054 -14.87 95.19 -36.83
CA TYR A 1054 -15.06 96.26 -37.81
C TYR A 1054 -16.33 97.06 -37.51
N GLN A 1055 -16.27 98.38 -37.63
CA GLN A 1055 -17.41 99.29 -37.49
C GLN A 1055 -17.44 100.27 -38.66
N SER A 1056 -18.60 100.46 -39.29
CA SER A 1056 -18.75 101.42 -40.40
C SER A 1056 -19.12 102.81 -39.90
N GLN A 1057 -18.82 103.84 -40.70
CA GLN A 1057 -19.20 105.23 -40.41
C GLN A 1057 -20.74 105.42 -40.32
N GLU A 1058 -21.53 104.49 -40.88
CA GLU A 1058 -22.99 104.49 -40.83
C GLU A 1058 -23.57 103.68 -39.65
N GLY A 1059 -22.71 103.15 -38.76
CA GLY A 1059 -23.12 102.53 -37.49
C GLY A 1059 -23.30 101.00 -37.51
N SER A 1060 -22.99 100.30 -38.59
CA SER A 1060 -23.00 98.82 -38.59
C SER A 1060 -21.78 98.26 -37.85
N LEU A 1061 -21.93 97.18 -37.08
CA LEU A 1061 -20.90 96.58 -36.25
C LEU A 1061 -20.69 95.10 -36.58
N LEU A 1062 -19.45 94.67 -36.78
CA LEU A 1062 -19.05 93.27 -36.89
C LEU A 1062 -18.26 92.89 -35.63
N THR A 1063 -18.71 91.86 -34.93
CA THR A 1063 -18.11 91.34 -33.70
C THR A 1063 -17.69 89.89 -33.91
N GLY A 1064 -16.47 89.54 -33.50
CA GLY A 1064 -15.98 88.17 -33.48
C GLY A 1064 -15.76 87.71 -32.05
N GLY A 1065 -16.10 86.47 -31.73
CA GLY A 1065 -15.94 85.93 -30.39
C GLY A 1065 -15.38 84.52 -30.35
N VAL A 1066 -14.81 84.18 -29.20
CA VAL A 1066 -14.36 82.83 -28.84
C VAL A 1066 -14.94 82.46 -27.48
N ASN A 1067 -15.31 81.21 -27.28
CA ASN A 1067 -15.84 80.73 -26.01
C ASN A 1067 -15.33 79.32 -25.67
N PHE A 1068 -15.28 79.02 -24.37
CA PHE A 1068 -15.05 77.70 -23.80
C PHE A 1068 -16.33 77.22 -23.13
N SER A 1069 -16.66 75.94 -23.27
CA SER A 1069 -17.83 75.31 -22.68
C SER A 1069 -17.43 74.08 -21.89
N TYR A 1070 -18.04 73.86 -20.73
CA TYR A 1070 -18.01 72.59 -20.01
C TYR A 1070 -19.42 72.26 -19.53
N GLY A 1071 -19.83 71.00 -19.63
CA GLY A 1071 -21.15 70.59 -19.17
C GLY A 1071 -21.24 69.10 -18.87
N LYS A 1072 -22.31 68.73 -18.18
CA LYS A 1072 -22.70 67.35 -17.96
C LYS A 1072 -24.14 67.14 -18.39
N ALA A 1073 -24.43 65.95 -18.90
CA ALA A 1073 -25.77 65.45 -19.18
C ALA A 1073 -25.91 64.07 -18.53
N MET A 1074 -26.92 63.93 -17.69
CA MET A 1074 -27.38 62.64 -17.18
C MET A 1074 -28.70 62.34 -17.88
N ALA A 1075 -28.83 61.14 -18.43
CA ALA A 1075 -30.03 60.73 -19.12
C ALA A 1075 -30.51 59.36 -18.66
N ASP A 1076 -31.80 59.28 -18.32
CA ASP A 1076 -32.50 58.03 -18.05
C ASP A 1076 -33.25 57.61 -19.32
N ILE A 1077 -33.02 56.37 -19.74
CA ILE A 1077 -33.59 55.79 -20.96
C ILE A 1077 -34.53 54.67 -20.58
N ASP A 1078 -35.80 54.80 -20.99
CA ASP A 1078 -36.83 53.80 -20.75
C ASP A 1078 -37.31 53.21 -22.08
N SER A 1079 -37.26 51.88 -22.19
CA SER A 1079 -37.83 51.12 -23.30
C SER A 1079 -38.41 49.81 -22.80
N TYR A 1080 -39.41 49.30 -23.52
CA TYR A 1080 -39.95 47.96 -23.31
C TYR A 1080 -38.87 46.87 -23.33
N VAL A 1081 -37.83 46.99 -24.15
CA VAL A 1081 -36.76 45.97 -24.26
C VAL A 1081 -35.62 46.16 -23.24
N GLY A 1082 -35.60 47.28 -22.53
CA GLY A 1082 -34.60 47.55 -21.49
C GLY A 1082 -34.54 49.02 -21.09
N SER A 1083 -34.10 49.25 -19.85
CA SER A 1083 -33.85 50.56 -19.29
C SER A 1083 -32.41 50.70 -18.81
N GLY A 1084 -31.99 51.95 -18.63
CA GLY A 1084 -30.69 52.27 -18.08
C GLY A 1084 -30.40 53.75 -18.11
N SER A 1085 -29.15 54.10 -17.82
CA SER A 1085 -28.70 55.48 -17.72
C SER A 1085 -27.44 55.74 -18.53
N ILE A 1086 -27.30 57.00 -18.96
CA ILE A 1086 -26.14 57.52 -19.67
C ILE A 1086 -25.67 58.76 -18.92
N ASP A 1087 -24.46 58.72 -18.37
CA ASP A 1087 -23.77 59.91 -17.85
C ASP A 1087 -22.75 60.36 -18.90
N SER A 1088 -22.80 61.62 -19.30
CA SER A 1088 -21.78 62.20 -20.14
C SER A 1088 -21.32 63.54 -19.61
N SER A 1089 -20.00 63.74 -19.60
CA SER A 1089 -19.38 65.05 -19.44
C SER A 1089 -18.74 65.49 -20.75
N GLY A 1090 -18.63 66.78 -20.97
CA GLY A 1090 -17.94 67.30 -22.15
C GLY A 1090 -17.36 68.67 -21.96
N TYR A 1091 -16.25 68.94 -22.65
CA TYR A 1091 -15.63 70.25 -22.77
C TYR A 1091 -15.54 70.65 -24.25
N GLY A 1092 -15.56 71.94 -24.54
CA GLY A 1092 -15.57 72.41 -25.92
C GLY A 1092 -15.11 73.84 -26.11
N ILE A 1093 -14.85 74.18 -27.37
CA ILE A 1093 -14.46 75.52 -27.80
C ILE A 1093 -15.42 75.96 -28.91
N GLY A 1094 -15.92 77.18 -28.80
CA GLY A 1094 -16.78 77.82 -29.79
C GLY A 1094 -16.19 79.11 -30.35
N THR A 1095 -16.65 79.48 -31.54
CA THR A 1095 -16.35 80.75 -32.21
C THR A 1095 -17.64 81.37 -32.73
N THR A 1096 -17.71 82.68 -32.72
CA THR A 1096 -18.89 83.44 -33.13
C THR A 1096 -18.50 84.60 -34.03
N LEU A 1097 -19.38 84.96 -34.97
CA LEU A 1097 -19.24 86.11 -35.83
C LEU A 1097 -20.61 86.76 -36.02
N THR A 1098 -20.80 87.94 -35.46
CA THR A 1098 -22.08 88.65 -35.46
C THR A 1098 -21.97 89.98 -36.17
N TRP A 1099 -22.81 90.19 -37.17
CA TRP A 1099 -22.97 91.47 -37.86
C TRP A 1099 -24.29 92.12 -37.44
N TYR A 1100 -24.22 93.37 -37.01
CA TYR A 1100 -25.34 94.24 -36.68
C TYR A 1100 -25.44 95.36 -37.71
N GLY A 1101 -26.56 95.45 -38.40
CA GLY A 1101 -26.92 96.52 -39.33
C GLY A 1101 -27.45 97.76 -38.62
N ASN A 1102 -27.27 98.92 -39.22
CA ASN A 1102 -27.70 100.21 -38.68
C ASN A 1102 -29.23 100.40 -38.65
N ASP A 1103 -29.97 99.61 -39.41
CA ASP A 1103 -31.43 99.60 -39.48
C ASP A 1103 -32.08 98.57 -38.54
N GLY A 1104 -31.28 97.95 -37.67
CA GLY A 1104 -31.71 96.94 -36.70
C GLY A 1104 -31.66 95.50 -37.22
N VAL A 1105 -31.29 95.25 -38.48
CA VAL A 1105 -31.02 93.89 -38.97
C VAL A 1105 -29.79 93.31 -38.28
N TYR A 1106 -29.76 92.01 -38.01
CA TYR A 1106 -28.56 91.31 -37.57
C TYR A 1106 -28.41 89.96 -38.25
N LEU A 1107 -27.17 89.47 -38.29
CA LEU A 1107 -26.78 88.14 -38.70
C LEU A 1107 -25.73 87.60 -37.71
N ASP A 1108 -26.00 86.48 -37.07
CA ASP A 1108 -25.13 85.81 -36.12
C ASP A 1108 -24.73 84.43 -36.64
N GLY A 1109 -23.44 84.17 -36.77
CA GLY A 1109 -22.88 82.87 -37.07
C GLY A 1109 -22.17 82.29 -35.85
N GLN A 1110 -22.36 81.00 -35.58
CA GLN A 1110 -21.71 80.29 -34.49
C GLN A 1110 -21.18 78.94 -34.96
N LEU A 1111 -20.01 78.55 -34.46
CA LEU A 1111 -19.40 77.22 -34.64
C LEU A 1111 -18.88 76.74 -33.30
N GLN A 1112 -19.08 75.46 -32.96
CA GLN A 1112 -18.58 74.85 -31.72
C GLN A 1112 -18.11 73.42 -31.97
N THR A 1113 -17.03 73.02 -31.27
CA THR A 1113 -16.61 71.63 -31.14
C THR A 1113 -16.60 71.24 -29.67
N MET A 1114 -17.07 70.03 -29.35
CA MET A 1114 -17.05 69.45 -28.01
C MET A 1114 -16.43 68.06 -28.05
N TRP A 1115 -15.69 67.72 -27.01
CA TRP A 1115 -15.20 66.37 -26.72
C TRP A 1115 -15.98 65.83 -25.51
N PHE A 1116 -16.39 64.57 -25.59
CA PHE A 1116 -17.23 63.91 -24.60
C PHE A 1116 -16.51 62.73 -23.99
N ASP A 1117 -16.80 62.50 -22.72
CA ASP A 1117 -16.52 61.27 -21.99
C ASP A 1117 -17.86 60.76 -21.44
N SER A 1118 -18.17 59.47 -21.63
CA SER A 1118 -19.47 58.92 -21.29
C SER A 1118 -19.40 57.52 -20.69
N GLY A 1119 -20.27 57.25 -19.71
CA GLY A 1119 -20.56 55.91 -19.20
C GLY A 1119 -21.99 55.50 -19.52
N LEU A 1120 -22.18 54.26 -19.97
CA LEU A 1120 -23.50 53.67 -20.24
C LEU A 1120 -23.72 52.49 -19.30
N SER A 1121 -24.85 52.47 -18.61
CA SER A 1121 -25.21 51.42 -17.65
C SER A 1121 -26.62 50.90 -17.94
N SER A 1122 -26.79 49.57 -17.94
CA SER A 1122 -28.10 48.94 -18.12
C SER A 1122 -28.63 48.48 -16.77
N ASP A 1123 -29.79 49.03 -16.37
CA ASP A 1123 -30.47 48.62 -15.15
C ASP A 1123 -31.11 47.25 -15.30
N THR A 1124 -31.60 46.93 -16.50
CA THR A 1124 -32.18 45.62 -16.83
C THR A 1124 -31.17 44.47 -16.73
N LEU A 1125 -29.91 44.70 -17.11
CA LEU A 1125 -28.83 43.72 -16.92
C LEU A 1125 -28.14 43.85 -15.56
N GLY A 1126 -28.41 44.93 -14.82
CA GLY A 1126 -27.76 45.22 -13.53
C GLY A 1126 -26.26 45.46 -13.63
N GLN A 1127 -25.74 45.90 -14.78
CA GLN A 1127 -24.30 46.07 -15.01
C GLN A 1127 -23.96 47.29 -15.88
N SER A 1128 -22.74 47.80 -15.74
CA SER A 1128 -22.18 48.80 -16.65
C SER A 1128 -21.83 48.16 -17.99
N LEU A 1129 -22.25 48.80 -19.09
CA LEU A 1129 -21.98 48.32 -20.45
C LEU A 1129 -20.62 48.82 -20.95
N VAL A 1130 -20.31 50.09 -20.68
CA VAL A 1130 -19.03 50.72 -21.01
C VAL A 1130 -18.77 51.91 -20.09
N SER A 1131 -17.52 52.10 -19.69
CA SER A 1131 -17.01 53.32 -19.04
C SER A 1131 -16.02 54.03 -19.97
N ASP A 1132 -15.82 55.33 -19.74
CA ASP A 1132 -14.82 56.15 -20.42
C ASP A 1132 -14.95 56.14 -21.96
N ASN A 1133 -16.19 56.09 -22.47
CA ASN A 1133 -16.42 56.11 -23.91
C ASN A 1133 -16.24 57.53 -24.47
N HIS A 1134 -15.20 57.74 -25.28
CA HIS A 1134 -14.84 59.05 -25.79
C HIS A 1134 -15.59 59.40 -27.09
N GLY A 1135 -16.18 60.60 -27.14
CA GLY A 1135 -16.93 61.11 -28.29
C GLY A 1135 -16.49 62.51 -28.72
N ARG A 1136 -16.90 62.94 -29.92
CA ARG A 1136 -16.66 64.31 -30.40
C ARG A 1136 -17.83 64.83 -31.22
N GLY A 1137 -18.27 66.05 -30.94
CA GLY A 1137 -19.38 66.71 -31.61
C GLY A 1137 -18.98 68.05 -32.23
N TYR A 1138 -19.70 68.44 -33.27
CA TYR A 1138 -19.60 69.76 -33.89
C TYR A 1138 -21.00 70.35 -34.06
N ALA A 1139 -21.15 71.63 -33.78
CA ALA A 1139 -22.41 72.36 -33.95
C ALA A 1139 -22.16 73.67 -34.71
N SER A 1140 -23.12 74.06 -35.54
CA SER A 1140 -23.09 75.32 -36.29
C SER A 1140 -24.47 75.95 -36.31
N SER A 1141 -24.54 77.28 -36.19
CA SER A 1141 -25.80 78.03 -36.27
C SER A 1141 -25.62 79.30 -37.09
N ILE A 1142 -26.66 79.67 -37.84
CA ILE A 1142 -26.80 80.98 -38.46
C ILE A 1142 -28.17 81.52 -38.07
N GLU A 1143 -28.20 82.65 -37.38
CA GLU A 1143 -29.41 83.34 -36.97
C GLU A 1143 -29.46 84.72 -37.64
N THR A 1144 -30.62 85.12 -38.16
CA THR A 1144 -30.83 86.49 -38.63
C THR A 1144 -32.14 87.01 -38.07
N GLY A 1145 -32.18 88.31 -37.79
CA GLY A 1145 -33.38 88.96 -37.32
C GLY A 1145 -33.34 90.44 -37.62
N LYS A 1146 -34.45 91.13 -37.36
CA LYS A 1146 -34.53 92.59 -37.44
C LYS A 1146 -35.23 93.13 -36.22
N ARG A 1147 -34.58 94.07 -35.55
CA ARG A 1147 -35.13 94.80 -34.43
C ARG A 1147 -35.93 96.01 -34.93
N TYR A 1148 -37.16 96.12 -34.47
CA TYR A 1148 -38.00 97.29 -34.69
C TYR A 1148 -38.14 98.06 -33.38
N ALA A 1149 -37.71 99.32 -33.36
CA ALA A 1149 -37.91 100.20 -32.21
C ALA A 1149 -39.32 100.81 -32.26
N LEU A 1150 -40.16 100.47 -31.30
CA LEU A 1150 -41.54 100.98 -31.18
C LEU A 1150 -41.58 102.27 -30.33
N GLY A 1151 -40.71 103.26 -30.59
CA GLY A 1151 -40.72 104.58 -29.93
C GLY A 1151 -40.54 104.60 -28.40
N ALA A 1152 -40.42 105.80 -27.81
CA ALA A 1152 -40.30 105.99 -26.36
C ALA A 1152 -41.66 106.25 -25.68
N GLY A 1153 -41.99 105.46 -24.64
CA GLY A 1153 -43.08 105.69 -23.66
C GLY A 1153 -44.16 104.59 -23.70
N CYS A 1154 -44.56 103.94 -22.60
CA CYS A 1154 -44.76 104.48 -21.26
C CYS A 1154 -43.74 104.04 -20.19
N HIS A 1155 -43.56 104.94 -19.22
CA HIS A 1155 -43.21 104.62 -17.85
C HIS A 1155 -44.10 103.53 -17.24
#